data_AF-A0A966KVV9-F1
#
_entry.id   AF-A0A966KVV9-F1
#
_cell.length_a   1.000
_cell.length_b   1.000
_cell.length_c   1.000
_cell.angle_alpha   90.00
_cell.angle_beta   90.00
_cell.angle_gamma   90.00
#
_symmetry.space_group_name_H-M   'P 1'
#
loop_
_entity.id
_entity.type
_entity.pdbx_description
1 polymer ?
#
loop_
_entity_poly.entity_id
_entity_poly.type
_entity_poly.pdbx_seq_one_letter_code
_entity_poly.pdbx_strand_id
1 'polypeptide(L)'
;MAIEKSLIISSPFERPTHHWQRAKDSNSKLTLFEGRRSAGYEIFDTRNNTLRSVNLELVNRIRERVDAWRSADYPGITAITRQLLAHWQDPQANRDYAFYFCQMEAIETLIWSVEAAPEFKQGIAVPGDGGAWERLCNKMATGSGKTAVMAMIITWQVLNALTYPKRNKDFSRAVFIVAPGLTVKERLQVLLPGHLENYYDLFSLCPNEALRQKLNQVELLIDNWHSLMPLKCQDRSVVKKGAESDEAYVRRVLGKLSGYKDLIIINDEAHHAYRKPAEVKVSKKEAEEFGIDLDEATRWIEGLDRIHKMRRIIRCFDLSATPFAPTGKTSTEAALFEWVVSDFGLNDAIEAGLVKTPRVVIRDSALPSTQNVAQTYRSKLYHLYREPDVAEDLNRRGAQPHEALPQIVQEAYTLLGADWREAQRTWAQKGHLSPPVMLTVCNKTETAARVEHYFRQGDAYWPELKAPERTLRVDSRVLEKAELGEAAMADKAYEEVLQAILEAARIPETRKELMRGMKKEELLRAIIDNVGKRGSAGQDLQNVISVAMLSEGWDAKNVTHIMGLRAFTSQLLCEQVIGRGLRRVSYETEPVVCPDGKTRELFRTEYVNVFGVPLSIFQESDGGGDAPPPPKPSTQIESLAERSEFEICWPNVLRVDVIVRPELTVDWSKMPLLKIDPAQVHVSADLAPAL
;
A
#
# COMPACT_ATOMS: atom_id res chain seq x y z
N MET A 1 20.80 25.31 5.92
CA MET A 1 20.52 24.50 7.13
C MET A 1 20.31 23.05 6.66
N ALA A 2 21.27 22.20 7.03
CA ALA A 2 21.35 20.73 6.96
C ALA A 2 20.40 19.94 6.02
N ILE A 3 20.79 19.80 4.74
CA ILE A 3 20.39 18.64 3.89
C ILE A 3 21.01 17.33 4.44
N GLU A 4 22.04 17.41 5.29
CA GLU A 4 22.80 16.27 5.80
C GLU A 4 22.05 15.30 6.73
N LYS A 5 20.79 15.54 7.13
CA LYS A 5 20.10 14.70 8.13
C LYS A 5 18.88 13.91 7.67
N SER A 6 18.28 14.18 6.51
CA SER A 6 17.08 13.45 6.05
C SER A 6 17.31 12.78 4.70
N LEU A 7 16.74 11.58 4.54
CA LEU A 7 16.69 10.88 3.25
C LEU A 7 15.52 11.35 2.38
N ILE A 8 14.60 12.15 2.93
CA ILE A 8 13.49 12.75 2.19
C ILE A 8 14.02 13.95 1.40
N ILE A 9 14.04 13.81 0.08
CA ILE A 9 14.65 14.78 -0.85
C ILE A 9 13.70 15.20 -1.98
N SER A 10 12.59 14.49 -2.16
CA SER A 10 11.62 14.73 -3.23
C SER A 10 10.24 15.02 -2.66
N SER A 11 9.49 15.90 -3.33
CA SER A 11 8.06 16.06 -3.06
C SER A 11 7.31 14.80 -3.54
N PRO A 12 6.34 14.28 -2.77
CA PRO A 12 5.51 13.15 -3.20
C PRO A 12 4.57 13.49 -4.36
N PHE A 13 4.37 14.77 -4.65
CA PHE A 13 3.45 15.27 -5.68
C PHE A 13 4.15 15.64 -7.00
N GLU A 14 5.48 15.71 -7.00
CA GLU A 14 6.26 16.07 -8.18
C GLU A 14 7.12 14.90 -8.66
N ARG A 15 7.56 14.98 -9.93
CA ARG A 15 8.55 14.03 -10.47
C ARG A 15 9.86 14.14 -9.67
N PRO A 16 10.44 13.02 -9.19
CA PRO A 16 11.74 13.04 -8.54
C PRO A 16 12.84 13.58 -9.46
N THR A 17 13.66 14.49 -8.94
CA THR A 17 14.78 15.10 -9.67
C THR A 17 16.14 14.57 -9.23
N HIS A 18 16.22 13.95 -8.06
CA HIS A 18 17.44 13.40 -7.46
C HIS A 18 17.13 12.10 -6.73
N HIS A 19 18.13 11.25 -6.55
CA HIS A 19 18.01 10.03 -5.77
C HIS A 19 19.32 9.67 -5.05
N TRP A 20 19.22 8.96 -3.93
CA TRP A 20 20.35 8.39 -3.21
C TRP A 20 20.76 7.07 -3.82
N GLN A 21 22.06 6.90 -4.02
CA GLN A 21 22.69 5.66 -4.42
C GLN A 21 23.84 5.33 -3.48
N ARG A 22 24.00 4.04 -3.17
CA ARG A 22 25.09 3.54 -2.34
C ARG A 22 26.39 3.49 -3.14
N ALA A 23 27.48 4.03 -2.59
CA ALA A 23 28.79 4.01 -3.23
C ALA A 23 29.31 2.56 -3.36
N LYS A 24 29.90 2.21 -4.51
CA LYS A 24 30.44 0.86 -4.78
C LYS A 24 31.63 0.48 -3.88
N ASP A 25 32.37 1.48 -3.40
CA ASP A 25 33.67 1.28 -2.70
C ASP A 25 33.57 1.33 -1.17
N SER A 26 32.40 1.63 -0.60
CA SER A 26 32.19 1.67 0.85
C SER A 26 30.78 1.20 1.21
N ASN A 27 30.67 0.27 2.15
CA ASN A 27 29.40 -0.34 2.54
C ASN A 27 28.38 0.62 3.20
N SER A 28 28.76 1.86 3.52
CA SER A 28 27.95 2.75 4.35
C SER A 28 27.62 4.13 3.76
N LYS A 29 28.38 4.63 2.77
CA LYS A 29 28.21 6.01 2.31
C LYS A 29 27.18 6.12 1.17
N LEU A 30 26.11 6.86 1.43
CA LEU A 30 25.13 7.28 0.41
C LEU A 30 25.65 8.52 -0.32
N THR A 31 25.51 8.53 -1.64
CA THR A 31 25.84 9.64 -2.52
C THR A 31 24.60 10.06 -3.28
N LEU A 32 24.39 11.37 -3.40
CA LEU A 32 23.24 11.92 -4.10
C LEU A 32 23.55 12.03 -5.60
N PHE A 33 22.65 11.54 -6.42
CA PHE A 33 22.72 11.62 -7.88
C PHE A 33 21.60 12.49 -8.44
N GLU A 34 21.93 13.26 -9.47
CA GLU A 34 20.96 14.02 -10.26
C GLU A 34 20.22 13.08 -11.22
N GLY A 35 18.94 13.33 -11.40
CA GLY A 35 18.03 12.53 -12.20
C GLY A 35 17.15 11.59 -11.38
N ARG A 36 16.10 11.10 -12.02
CA ARG A 36 15.21 10.08 -11.45
C ARG A 36 15.89 8.72 -11.44
N ARG A 37 15.70 7.96 -10.37
CA ARG A 37 16.12 6.56 -10.26
C ARG A 37 15.56 5.70 -11.40
N SER A 38 16.45 4.99 -12.11
CA SER A 38 16.05 3.98 -13.10
C SER A 38 15.26 2.86 -12.45
N ALA A 39 14.18 2.42 -13.11
CA ALA A 39 13.38 1.30 -12.65
C ALA A 39 14.24 0.03 -12.55
N GLY A 40 14.16 -0.67 -11.42
CA GLY A 40 15.06 -1.77 -11.12
C GLY A 40 14.84 -2.36 -9.73
N TYR A 41 15.62 -3.39 -9.42
CA TYR A 41 15.66 -4.00 -8.10
C TYR A 41 17.06 -4.53 -7.79
N GLU A 42 17.36 -4.67 -6.50
CA GLU A 42 18.66 -5.18 -6.05
C GLU A 42 18.54 -6.58 -5.49
N ILE A 43 19.43 -7.45 -5.96
CA ILE A 43 19.61 -8.82 -5.49
C ILE A 43 20.84 -8.85 -4.60
N PHE A 44 20.70 -9.49 -3.44
CA PHE A 44 21.83 -9.71 -2.55
C PHE A 44 22.38 -11.12 -2.78
N ASP A 45 23.58 -11.24 -3.30
CA ASP A 45 24.26 -12.54 -3.39
C ASP A 45 24.81 -12.90 -2.00
N THR A 46 24.15 -13.87 -1.36
CA THR A 46 24.51 -14.34 -0.02
C THR A 46 25.83 -15.11 0.01
N ARG A 47 26.29 -15.66 -1.12
CA ARG A 47 27.54 -16.46 -1.17
C ARG A 47 28.76 -15.57 -1.25
N ASN A 48 28.70 -14.54 -2.08
CA ASN A 48 29.82 -13.63 -2.32
C ASN A 48 29.71 -12.31 -1.53
N ASN A 49 28.61 -12.12 -0.77
CA ASN A 49 28.31 -10.90 -0.02
C ASN A 49 28.31 -9.64 -0.92
N THR A 50 27.87 -9.80 -2.18
CA THR A 50 27.83 -8.73 -3.19
C THR A 50 26.40 -8.32 -3.50
N LEU A 51 26.20 -7.04 -3.78
CA LEU A 51 24.93 -6.49 -4.24
C LEU A 51 24.94 -6.40 -5.78
N ARG A 52 23.92 -6.96 -6.43
CA ARG A 52 23.74 -6.87 -7.88
C ARG A 52 22.44 -6.11 -8.18
N SER A 53 22.53 -5.01 -8.91
CA SER A 53 21.36 -4.28 -9.41
C SER A 53 20.89 -4.87 -10.74
N VAL A 54 19.58 -5.11 -10.87
CA VAL A 54 18.91 -5.55 -12.09
C VAL A 54 18.03 -4.40 -12.60
N ASN A 55 18.23 -4.02 -13.85
CA ASN A 55 17.52 -2.92 -14.50
C ASN A 55 16.25 -3.43 -15.21
N LEU A 56 15.14 -2.72 -15.07
CA LEU A 56 13.90 -2.98 -15.81
C LEU A 56 13.87 -2.14 -17.09
N GLU A 57 14.56 -2.62 -18.13
CA GLU A 57 14.70 -1.90 -19.40
C GLU A 57 13.35 -1.56 -20.06
N LEU A 58 12.39 -2.49 -20.04
CA LEU A 58 11.05 -2.27 -20.59
C LEU A 58 10.35 -1.11 -19.89
N VAL A 59 10.36 -1.07 -18.56
CA VAL A 59 9.70 -0.02 -17.77
C VAL A 59 10.36 1.34 -18.01
N ASN A 60 11.69 1.39 -18.05
CA ASN A 60 12.40 2.63 -18.33
C ASN A 60 12.09 3.16 -19.74
N ARG A 61 12.02 2.29 -20.74
CA ARG A 61 11.57 2.66 -22.08
C ARG A 61 10.11 3.12 -22.11
N ILE A 62 9.22 2.47 -21.36
CA ILE A 62 7.82 2.91 -21.22
C ILE A 62 7.74 4.31 -20.62
N ARG A 63 8.51 4.59 -19.55
CA ARG A 63 8.57 5.94 -18.94
C ARG A 63 8.96 7.01 -19.96
N GLU A 64 9.96 6.77 -20.79
CA GLU A 64 10.36 7.68 -21.88
C GLU A 64 9.21 7.92 -22.88
N ARG A 65 8.49 6.86 -23.27
CA ARG A 65 7.36 6.95 -24.20
C ARG A 65 6.16 7.68 -23.62
N VAL A 66 5.85 7.43 -22.35
CA VAL A 66 4.80 8.14 -21.61
C VAL A 66 5.17 9.61 -21.44
N ASP A 67 6.44 9.93 -21.14
CA ASP A 67 6.93 11.31 -21.06
C ASP A 67 6.78 12.06 -22.39
N ALA A 68 7.15 11.42 -23.51
CA ALA A 68 6.99 11.99 -24.84
C ALA A 68 5.51 12.19 -25.21
N TRP A 69 4.65 11.22 -24.87
CA TRP A 69 3.21 11.29 -25.08
C TRP A 69 2.53 12.38 -24.23
N ARG A 70 2.95 12.52 -22.97
CA ARG A 70 2.53 13.61 -22.07
C ARG A 70 2.93 14.97 -22.62
N SER A 71 4.15 15.10 -23.10
CA SER A 71 4.68 16.34 -23.69
C SER A 71 3.96 16.75 -24.98
N ALA A 72 3.37 15.78 -25.68
CA ALA A 72 2.55 16.00 -26.87
C ALA A 72 1.07 16.29 -26.56
N ASP A 73 0.73 16.55 -25.29
CA ASP A 73 -0.64 16.79 -24.81
C ASP A 73 -1.62 15.62 -25.05
N TYR A 74 -1.15 14.41 -24.75
CA TYR A 74 -1.95 13.19 -24.70
C TYR A 74 -2.74 12.88 -25.99
N PRO A 75 -2.09 12.78 -27.16
CA PRO A 75 -2.77 12.46 -28.41
C PRO A 75 -3.43 11.07 -28.37
N GLY A 76 -4.65 10.97 -28.90
CA GLY A 76 -5.41 9.71 -29.03
C GLY A 76 -6.40 9.41 -27.91
N ILE A 77 -6.38 10.15 -26.80
CA ILE A 77 -7.33 9.93 -25.69
C ILE A 77 -8.75 10.39 -26.01
N THR A 78 -9.74 9.79 -25.35
CA THR A 78 -11.12 10.30 -25.41
C THR A 78 -11.28 11.67 -24.74
N ALA A 79 -12.39 12.35 -25.04
CA ALA A 79 -12.75 13.59 -24.37
C ALA A 79 -12.98 13.39 -22.86
N ILE A 80 -13.51 12.23 -22.45
CA ILE A 80 -13.69 11.89 -21.03
C ILE A 80 -12.34 11.74 -20.34
N THR A 81 -11.42 10.96 -20.92
CA THR A 81 -10.08 10.78 -20.38
C THR A 81 -9.33 12.11 -20.27
N ARG A 82 -9.49 13.01 -21.24
CA ARG A 82 -8.92 14.37 -21.20
C ARG A 82 -9.47 15.18 -20.03
N GLN A 83 -10.79 15.17 -19.82
CA GLN A 83 -11.42 15.85 -18.69
C GLN A 83 -10.96 15.27 -17.35
N LEU A 84 -10.83 13.94 -17.24
CA LEU A 84 -10.33 13.27 -16.03
C LEU A 84 -8.88 13.67 -15.73
N LEU A 85 -7.97 13.60 -16.69
CA LEU A 85 -6.57 13.96 -16.49
C LEU A 85 -6.41 15.44 -16.12
N ALA A 86 -7.10 16.34 -16.83
CA ALA A 86 -7.09 17.76 -16.51
C ALA A 86 -7.60 18.03 -15.08
N HIS A 87 -8.71 17.38 -14.70
CA HIS A 87 -9.27 17.48 -13.36
C HIS A 87 -8.33 16.93 -12.29
N TRP A 88 -7.76 15.74 -12.47
CA TRP A 88 -6.86 15.14 -11.49
C TRP A 88 -5.56 15.95 -11.28
N GLN A 89 -5.11 16.66 -12.31
CA GLN A 89 -3.95 17.55 -12.22
C GLN A 89 -4.28 18.97 -11.72
N ASP A 90 -5.56 19.34 -11.64
CA ASP A 90 -5.97 20.67 -11.21
C ASP A 90 -5.72 20.87 -9.70
N PRO A 91 -4.81 21.78 -9.29
CA PRO A 91 -4.57 22.07 -7.89
C PRO A 91 -5.72 22.85 -7.22
N GLN A 92 -6.65 23.43 -7.99
CA GLN A 92 -7.80 24.17 -7.47
C GLN A 92 -9.04 23.31 -7.27
N ALA A 93 -9.04 22.07 -7.74
CA ALA A 93 -10.15 21.16 -7.53
C ALA A 93 -10.34 20.89 -6.03
N ASN A 94 -11.58 21.02 -5.56
CA ASN A 94 -11.95 20.78 -4.17
C ASN A 94 -11.83 19.28 -3.83
N ARG A 95 -10.68 18.87 -3.30
CA ARG A 95 -10.38 17.48 -2.91
C ARG A 95 -9.80 17.45 -1.50
N ASP A 96 -10.18 16.45 -0.73
CA ASP A 96 -9.59 16.24 0.61
C ASP A 96 -8.14 15.74 0.50
N TYR A 97 -7.84 14.99 -0.57
CA TYR A 97 -6.53 14.38 -0.80
C TYR A 97 -6.02 14.64 -2.21
N ALA A 98 -4.80 15.17 -2.32
CA ALA A 98 -4.10 15.32 -3.59
C ALA A 98 -3.49 13.99 -4.06
N PHE A 99 -3.40 13.81 -5.39
CA PHE A 99 -2.77 12.64 -5.98
C PHE A 99 -1.25 12.72 -5.93
N TYR A 100 -0.62 11.65 -5.47
CA TYR A 100 0.83 11.54 -5.54
C TYR A 100 1.29 11.37 -6.99
N PHE A 101 2.52 11.81 -7.28
CA PHE A 101 3.14 11.65 -8.58
C PHE A 101 3.11 10.18 -9.04
N CYS A 102 3.42 9.23 -8.14
CA CYS A 102 3.41 7.80 -8.45
C CYS A 102 2.01 7.27 -8.82
N GLN A 103 0.94 7.85 -8.28
CA GLN A 103 -0.44 7.48 -8.62
C GLN A 103 -0.80 7.99 -10.01
N MET A 104 -0.47 9.26 -10.28
CA MET A 104 -0.66 9.89 -11.59
C MET A 104 0.11 9.17 -12.69
N GLU A 105 1.38 8.84 -12.45
CA GLU A 105 2.18 8.10 -13.41
C GLU A 105 1.63 6.70 -13.67
N ALA A 106 1.21 6.00 -12.61
CA ALA A 106 0.65 4.65 -12.73
C ALA A 106 -0.62 4.66 -13.59
N ILE A 107 -1.56 5.59 -13.37
CA ILE A 107 -2.78 5.68 -14.18
C ILE A 107 -2.47 6.17 -15.61
N GLU A 108 -1.57 7.14 -15.79
CA GLU A 108 -1.19 7.66 -17.11
C GLU A 108 -0.57 6.57 -17.98
N THR A 109 0.26 5.70 -17.38
CA THR A 109 0.88 4.58 -18.08
C THR A 109 -0.16 3.56 -18.55
N LEU A 110 -1.19 3.29 -17.73
CA LEU A 110 -2.31 2.43 -18.12
C LEU A 110 -3.14 3.06 -19.24
N ILE A 111 -3.46 4.36 -19.13
CA ILE A 111 -4.19 5.09 -20.17
C ILE A 111 -3.38 5.09 -21.48
N TRP A 112 -2.08 5.36 -21.40
CA TRP A 112 -1.17 5.33 -22.56
C TRP A 112 -1.20 3.97 -23.24
N SER A 113 -1.12 2.88 -22.49
CA SER A 113 -1.16 1.52 -23.04
C SER A 113 -2.43 1.28 -23.86
N VAL A 114 -3.58 1.71 -23.34
CA VAL A 114 -4.89 1.46 -23.94
C VAL A 114 -5.25 2.44 -25.05
N GLU A 115 -5.06 3.74 -24.83
CA GLU A 115 -5.61 4.80 -25.69
C GLU A 115 -4.58 5.48 -26.60
N ALA A 116 -3.29 5.44 -26.29
CA ALA A 116 -2.30 6.16 -27.09
C ALA A 116 -2.26 5.63 -28.54
N ALA A 117 -1.98 6.54 -29.48
CA ALA A 117 -1.81 6.17 -30.88
C ALA A 117 -0.64 5.19 -31.07
N PRO A 118 -0.68 4.30 -32.08
CA PRO A 118 0.35 3.27 -32.29
C PRO A 118 1.78 3.81 -32.40
N GLU A 119 1.95 5.03 -32.91
CA GLU A 119 3.24 5.74 -33.03
C GLU A 119 3.94 5.90 -31.67
N PHE A 120 3.18 6.23 -30.63
CA PHE A 120 3.72 6.39 -29.27
C PHE A 120 4.06 5.06 -28.61
N LYS A 121 3.52 3.94 -29.11
CA LYS A 121 3.75 2.58 -28.61
C LYS A 121 4.81 1.82 -29.42
N GLN A 122 5.39 2.45 -30.45
CA GLN A 122 6.32 1.77 -31.36
C GLN A 122 7.52 1.18 -30.62
N GLY A 123 7.78 -0.11 -30.86
CA GLY A 123 8.87 -0.85 -30.25
C GLY A 123 8.60 -1.36 -28.83
N ILE A 124 7.47 -1.01 -28.22
CA ILE A 124 7.07 -1.55 -26.92
C ILE A 124 6.16 -2.76 -27.15
N ALA A 125 6.64 -3.92 -26.73
CA ALA A 125 5.84 -5.14 -26.62
C ALA A 125 5.91 -5.59 -25.18
N VAL A 126 4.78 -5.54 -24.47
CA VAL A 126 4.68 -6.01 -23.08
C VAL A 126 4.44 -7.51 -23.15
N PRO A 127 5.35 -8.35 -22.61
CA PRO A 127 5.12 -9.79 -22.51
C PRO A 127 3.87 -10.06 -21.65
N GLY A 128 3.09 -11.09 -21.98
CA GLY A 128 2.01 -11.56 -21.11
C GLY A 128 2.50 -12.58 -20.09
N ASP A 129 1.60 -13.09 -19.24
CA ASP A 129 1.90 -14.19 -18.33
C ASP A 129 1.88 -15.59 -18.99
N GLY A 130 1.72 -15.64 -20.32
CA GLY A 130 1.49 -16.85 -21.12
C GLY A 130 0.01 -17.22 -21.28
N GLY A 131 -0.91 -16.45 -20.70
CA GLY A 131 -2.36 -16.60 -20.83
C GLY A 131 -2.98 -15.99 -22.09
N ALA A 132 -4.28 -16.20 -22.26
CA ALA A 132 -5.05 -15.74 -23.43
C ALA A 132 -5.52 -14.27 -23.34
N TRP A 133 -5.35 -13.63 -22.19
CA TRP A 133 -5.82 -12.27 -21.90
C TRP A 133 -4.66 -11.39 -21.41
N GLU A 134 -4.76 -10.09 -21.68
CA GLU A 134 -3.70 -9.12 -21.41
C GLU A 134 -3.61 -8.77 -19.91
N ARG A 135 -2.37 -8.60 -19.43
CA ARG A 135 -2.07 -8.19 -18.05
C ARG A 135 -1.11 -7.01 -18.08
N LEU A 136 -1.40 -6.00 -17.27
CA LEU A 136 -0.52 -4.85 -17.09
C LEU A 136 -0.30 -4.66 -15.58
N CYS A 137 0.95 -4.65 -15.14
CA CYS A 137 1.28 -4.53 -13.73
C CYS A 137 1.89 -3.17 -13.38
N ASN A 138 1.29 -2.50 -12.40
CA ASN A 138 1.86 -1.33 -11.74
C ASN A 138 2.54 -1.77 -10.44
N LYS A 139 3.88 -1.70 -10.42
CA LYS A 139 4.66 -1.90 -9.20
C LYS A 139 4.60 -0.62 -8.36
N MET A 140 4.00 -0.71 -7.18
CA MET A 140 3.73 0.44 -6.32
C MET A 140 4.05 0.12 -4.87
N ALA A 141 5.06 0.80 -4.31
CA ALA A 141 5.49 0.63 -2.93
C ALA A 141 4.34 0.72 -1.92
N THR A 142 4.48 0.02 -0.79
CA THR A 142 3.49 0.10 0.30
C THR A 142 3.34 1.55 0.77
N GLY A 143 2.09 2.03 0.92
CA GLY A 143 1.81 3.41 1.34
C GLY A 143 1.68 4.42 0.19
N SER A 144 2.05 4.06 -1.04
CA SER A 144 1.90 4.93 -2.23
C SER A 144 0.46 5.12 -2.72
N GLY A 145 -0.50 4.40 -2.14
CA GLY A 145 -1.94 4.56 -2.43
C GLY A 145 -2.46 3.74 -3.62
N LYS A 146 -2.15 2.43 -3.68
CA LYS A 146 -2.69 1.48 -4.68
C LYS A 146 -4.21 1.59 -4.84
N THR A 147 -4.95 1.66 -3.72
CA THR A 147 -6.42 1.74 -3.73
C THR A 147 -6.94 3.01 -4.41
N ALA A 148 -6.23 4.14 -4.31
CA ALA A 148 -6.59 5.36 -5.05
C ALA A 148 -6.47 5.13 -6.57
N VAL A 149 -5.39 4.49 -7.02
CA VAL A 149 -5.21 4.13 -8.44
C VAL A 149 -6.30 3.15 -8.90
N MET A 150 -6.73 2.19 -8.07
CA MET A 150 -7.87 1.33 -8.40
C MET A 150 -9.15 2.13 -8.62
N ALA A 151 -9.44 3.12 -7.77
CA ALA A 151 -10.59 4.00 -7.94
C ALA A 151 -10.48 4.85 -9.23
N MET A 152 -9.27 5.33 -9.56
CA MET A 152 -9.01 6.03 -10.83
C MET A 152 -9.22 5.12 -12.05
N ILE A 153 -8.75 3.86 -12.00
CA ILE A 153 -8.98 2.86 -13.06
C ILE A 153 -10.48 2.64 -13.25
N ILE A 154 -11.25 2.42 -12.17
CA ILE A 154 -12.70 2.21 -12.26
C ILE A 154 -13.38 3.44 -12.85
N THR A 155 -13.03 4.64 -12.38
CA THR A 155 -13.60 5.90 -12.90
C THR A 155 -13.34 6.06 -14.39
N TRP A 156 -12.10 5.84 -14.83
CA TRP A 156 -11.69 5.91 -16.22
C TRP A 156 -12.41 4.88 -17.10
N GLN A 157 -12.45 3.61 -16.67
CA GLN A 157 -13.04 2.51 -17.41
C GLN A 157 -14.56 2.66 -17.55
N VAL A 158 -15.25 2.93 -16.45
CA VAL A 158 -16.72 3.00 -16.43
C VAL A 158 -17.23 4.20 -17.22
N LEU A 159 -16.67 5.40 -16.98
CA LEU A 159 -17.15 6.61 -17.66
C LEU A 159 -16.92 6.55 -19.17
N ASN A 160 -15.79 5.97 -19.60
CA ASN A 160 -15.55 5.74 -21.02
C ASN A 160 -16.45 4.65 -21.61
N ALA A 161 -16.70 3.54 -20.91
CA ALA A 161 -17.59 2.48 -21.37
C ALA A 161 -19.03 2.99 -21.58
N LEU A 162 -19.52 3.83 -20.66
CA LEU A 162 -20.86 4.42 -20.73
C LEU A 162 -20.97 5.50 -21.82
N THR A 163 -19.91 6.28 -22.03
CA THR A 163 -19.92 7.38 -23.01
C THR A 163 -19.64 6.89 -24.43
N TYR A 164 -18.79 5.86 -24.59
CA TYR A 164 -18.40 5.29 -25.86
C TYR A 164 -18.70 3.78 -25.95
N PRO A 165 -19.98 3.35 -26.00
CA PRO A 165 -20.35 1.93 -26.00
C PRO A 165 -19.76 1.10 -27.16
N LYS A 166 -19.36 1.75 -28.25
CA LYS A 166 -18.71 1.09 -29.40
C LYS A 166 -17.24 0.71 -29.14
N ARG A 167 -16.62 1.25 -28.08
CA ARG A 167 -15.24 0.92 -27.65
C ARG A 167 -15.21 -0.16 -26.56
N ASN A 168 -16.09 -1.15 -26.66
CA ASN A 168 -16.22 -2.25 -25.69
C ASN A 168 -15.01 -3.21 -25.64
N LYS A 169 -14.03 -3.06 -26.54
CA LYS A 169 -12.74 -3.75 -26.48
C LYS A 169 -11.73 -3.02 -25.57
N ASP A 170 -11.94 -1.73 -25.34
CA ASP A 170 -11.00 -0.89 -24.59
C ASP A 170 -11.49 -0.66 -23.17
N PHE A 171 -12.81 -0.54 -23.00
CA PHE A 171 -13.45 -0.14 -21.74
C PHE A 171 -14.58 -1.08 -21.33
N SER A 172 -14.75 -1.24 -20.02
CA SER A 172 -15.90 -1.93 -19.42
C SER A 172 -16.46 -1.21 -18.21
N ARG A 173 -17.78 -1.36 -17.99
CA ARG A 173 -18.45 -0.97 -16.75
C ARG A 173 -18.55 -2.09 -15.72
N ALA A 174 -18.20 -3.32 -16.13
CA ALA A 174 -18.24 -4.52 -15.32
C ALA A 174 -16.84 -4.84 -14.82
N VAL A 175 -16.60 -4.64 -13.51
CA VAL A 175 -15.29 -4.74 -12.88
C VAL A 175 -15.33 -5.79 -11.78
N PHE A 176 -14.37 -6.71 -11.82
CA PHE A 176 -14.16 -7.69 -10.76
C PHE A 176 -12.80 -7.45 -10.11
N ILE A 177 -12.82 -7.19 -8.80
CA ILE A 177 -11.62 -6.99 -7.99
C ILE A 177 -11.40 -8.25 -7.17
N VAL A 178 -10.19 -8.80 -7.27
CA VAL A 178 -9.79 -9.97 -6.48
C VAL A 178 -8.76 -9.55 -5.44
N ALA A 179 -9.09 -9.85 -4.18
CA ALA A 179 -8.26 -9.59 -3.01
C ALA A 179 -7.62 -10.89 -2.51
N PRO A 180 -6.42 -10.81 -1.92
CA PRO A 180 -5.67 -11.98 -1.51
C PRO A 180 -6.11 -12.50 -0.11
N GLY A 181 -6.68 -11.62 0.72
CA GLY A 181 -7.25 -11.95 2.04
C GLY A 181 -8.57 -11.23 2.34
N LEU A 182 -9.31 -11.70 3.35
CA LEU A 182 -10.56 -11.10 3.85
C LEU A 182 -10.33 -9.69 4.41
N THR A 183 -9.23 -9.45 5.11
CA THR A 183 -8.88 -8.12 5.62
C THR A 183 -8.70 -7.10 4.50
N VAL A 184 -8.02 -7.50 3.41
CA VAL A 184 -7.85 -6.63 2.24
C VAL A 184 -9.19 -6.41 1.54
N LYS A 185 -10.00 -7.46 1.39
CA LYS A 185 -11.36 -7.37 0.83
C LYS A 185 -12.24 -6.36 1.59
N GLU A 186 -12.22 -6.39 2.93
CA GLU A 186 -12.97 -5.45 3.78
C GLU A 186 -12.48 -4.01 3.59
N ARG A 187 -11.17 -3.80 3.47
CA ARG A 187 -10.61 -2.46 3.20
C ARG A 187 -10.94 -1.93 1.81
N LEU A 188 -11.06 -2.80 0.81
CA LEU A 188 -11.38 -2.40 -0.56
C LEU A 188 -12.86 -2.01 -0.74
N GLN A 189 -13.72 -2.18 0.27
CA GLN A 189 -15.14 -1.77 0.21
C GLN A 189 -15.32 -0.26 -0.04
N VAL A 190 -14.30 0.55 0.25
CA VAL A 190 -14.26 1.99 -0.11
C VAL A 190 -14.30 2.25 -1.62
N LEU A 191 -14.09 1.22 -2.46
CA LEU A 191 -14.26 1.29 -3.90
C LEU A 191 -15.71 1.10 -4.36
N LEU A 192 -16.64 0.73 -3.46
CA LEU A 192 -18.06 0.71 -3.79
C LEU A 192 -18.61 2.14 -3.78
N PRO A 193 -19.24 2.64 -4.87
CA PRO A 193 -19.74 4.01 -4.93
C PRO A 193 -20.79 4.37 -3.88
N GLY A 194 -21.48 3.36 -3.33
CA GLY A 194 -22.47 3.52 -2.26
C GLY A 194 -21.90 3.44 -0.84
N HIS A 195 -20.59 3.23 -0.68
CA HIS A 195 -19.95 3.24 0.63
C HIS A 195 -19.89 4.68 1.19
N LEU A 196 -20.07 4.84 2.51
CA LEU A 196 -20.06 6.17 3.16
C LEU A 196 -18.72 6.89 2.97
N GLU A 197 -17.62 6.16 3.09
CA GLU A 197 -16.25 6.67 2.91
C GLU A 197 -15.70 6.27 1.53
N ASN A 198 -16.50 6.43 0.47
CA ASN A 198 -16.06 6.02 -0.87
C ASN A 198 -14.93 6.93 -1.39
N TYR A 199 -13.98 6.34 -2.12
CA TYR A 199 -12.82 7.07 -2.63
C TYR A 199 -13.15 8.01 -3.79
N TYR A 200 -14.32 7.87 -4.40
CA TYR A 200 -14.75 8.77 -5.48
C TYR A 200 -15.04 10.17 -4.96
N ASP A 201 -15.63 10.27 -3.77
CA ASP A 201 -15.95 11.55 -3.13
C ASP A 201 -14.72 12.12 -2.40
N LEU A 202 -14.01 11.30 -1.60
CA LEU A 202 -12.83 11.74 -0.84
C LEU A 202 -11.70 12.31 -1.72
N PHE A 203 -11.47 11.69 -2.90
CA PHE A 203 -10.49 12.18 -3.87
C PHE A 203 -11.09 13.09 -4.94
N SER A 204 -12.39 13.38 -4.86
CA SER A 204 -13.16 14.10 -5.88
C SER A 204 -12.82 13.61 -7.29
N LEU A 205 -12.95 12.30 -7.56
CA LEU A 205 -12.44 11.69 -8.80
C LEU A 205 -13.17 12.14 -10.08
N CYS A 206 -14.40 12.60 -9.96
CA CYS A 206 -15.20 13.06 -11.08
C CYS A 206 -15.15 14.61 -11.21
N PRO A 207 -14.95 15.15 -12.43
CA PRO A 207 -14.90 16.59 -12.66
C PRO A 207 -16.20 17.35 -12.35
N ASN A 208 -17.33 16.64 -12.38
CA ASN A 208 -18.64 17.22 -12.13
C ASN A 208 -19.64 16.15 -11.63
N GLU A 209 -20.74 16.63 -11.05
CA GLU A 209 -21.81 15.81 -10.49
C GLU A 209 -22.45 14.88 -11.54
N ALA A 210 -22.57 15.31 -12.80
CA ALA A 210 -23.15 14.49 -13.85
C ALA A 210 -22.30 13.24 -14.14
N LEU A 211 -20.97 13.37 -14.17
CA LEU A 211 -20.06 12.24 -14.30
C LEU A 211 -20.07 11.37 -13.04
N ARG A 212 -20.17 11.98 -11.86
CA ARG A 212 -20.28 11.25 -10.58
C ARG A 212 -21.54 10.38 -10.52
N GLN A 213 -22.67 10.89 -11.01
CA GLN A 213 -23.93 10.14 -11.11
C GLN A 213 -23.84 9.02 -12.14
N LYS A 214 -23.15 9.22 -13.27
CA LYS A 214 -22.90 8.15 -14.25
C LYS A 214 -22.06 7.03 -13.65
N LEU A 215 -21.08 7.35 -12.80
CA LEU A 215 -20.22 6.37 -12.16
C LEU A 215 -21.00 5.37 -11.27
N ASN A 216 -22.15 5.78 -10.73
CA ASN A 216 -23.02 4.88 -9.95
C ASN A 216 -23.59 3.70 -10.77
N GLN A 217 -23.46 3.72 -12.10
CA GLN A 217 -23.86 2.61 -12.98
C GLN A 217 -22.74 1.56 -13.16
N VAL A 218 -21.67 1.64 -12.38
CA VAL A 218 -20.65 0.58 -12.31
C VAL A 218 -21.23 -0.70 -11.73
N GLU A 219 -20.84 -1.82 -12.32
CA GLU A 219 -21.14 -3.15 -11.80
C GLU A 219 -19.84 -3.69 -11.22
N LEU A 220 -19.68 -3.51 -9.90
CA LEU A 220 -18.45 -3.81 -9.18
C LEU A 220 -18.66 -5.02 -8.26
N LEU A 221 -17.79 -6.02 -8.39
CA LEU A 221 -17.69 -7.14 -7.45
C LEU A 221 -16.30 -7.12 -6.81
N ILE A 222 -16.24 -7.17 -5.48
CA ILE A 222 -14.99 -7.30 -4.72
C ILE A 222 -15.07 -8.62 -3.96
N ASP A 223 -14.19 -9.57 -4.30
CA ASP A 223 -14.16 -10.85 -3.62
C ASP A 223 -12.74 -11.34 -3.33
N ASN A 224 -12.63 -12.32 -2.45
CA ASN A 224 -11.37 -12.96 -2.10
C ASN A 224 -11.09 -14.11 -3.07
N TRP A 225 -9.81 -14.40 -3.35
CA TRP A 225 -9.43 -15.46 -4.30
C TRP A 225 -9.93 -16.86 -3.91
N HIS A 226 -10.16 -17.17 -2.63
CA HIS A 226 -10.73 -18.45 -2.21
C HIS A 226 -12.11 -18.70 -2.84
N SER A 227 -12.87 -17.66 -3.17
CA SER A 227 -14.15 -17.78 -3.90
C SER A 227 -13.96 -18.44 -5.28
N LEU A 228 -12.78 -18.27 -5.88
CA LEU A 228 -12.38 -18.84 -7.17
C LEU A 228 -12.07 -20.33 -7.08
N MET A 229 -11.97 -20.91 -5.87
CA MET A 229 -11.74 -22.34 -5.75
C MET A 229 -12.96 -23.14 -6.24
N PRO A 230 -12.75 -24.24 -6.99
CA PRO A 230 -13.84 -25.15 -7.32
C PRO A 230 -14.38 -25.80 -6.04
N LEU A 231 -15.69 -26.09 -6.03
CA LEU A 231 -16.30 -26.80 -4.92
C LEU A 231 -15.70 -28.21 -4.78
N LYS A 232 -15.41 -28.63 -3.53
CA LYS A 232 -15.00 -30.01 -3.23
C LYS A 232 -16.09 -30.98 -3.70
N CYS A 233 -15.71 -32.04 -4.42
CA CYS A 233 -16.62 -33.14 -4.71
C CYS A 233 -17.09 -33.76 -3.39
N GLN A 234 -18.41 -33.85 -3.18
CA GLN A 234 -18.95 -34.47 -1.96
C GLN A 234 -18.80 -36.00 -2.05
N ASP A 235 -17.94 -36.58 -1.20
CA ASP A 235 -17.71 -38.03 -1.16
C ASP A 235 -18.91 -38.84 -0.65
N ARG A 236 -19.88 -38.21 0.02
CA ARG A 236 -21.04 -38.87 0.64
C ARG A 236 -22.36 -38.19 0.29
N SER A 237 -22.79 -38.28 -0.96
CA SER A 237 -24.18 -38.00 -1.32
C SER A 237 -24.73 -39.06 -2.28
N VAL A 238 -26.03 -39.37 -2.15
CA VAL A 238 -26.75 -40.35 -2.98
C VAL A 238 -26.77 -39.93 -4.46
N VAL A 239 -26.49 -38.65 -4.74
CA VAL A 239 -26.34 -38.07 -6.07
C VAL A 239 -24.90 -37.62 -6.25
N LYS A 240 -24.08 -38.39 -6.98
CA LYS A 240 -22.74 -37.96 -7.39
C LYS A 240 -22.86 -36.75 -8.33
N LYS A 241 -22.91 -35.53 -7.78
CA LYS A 241 -22.72 -34.31 -8.57
C LYS A 241 -21.30 -34.38 -9.15
N GLY A 242 -21.20 -34.42 -10.48
CA GLY A 242 -19.91 -34.37 -11.19
C GLY A 242 -19.18 -33.04 -10.94
N ALA A 243 -18.04 -32.86 -11.60
CA ALA A 243 -17.28 -31.60 -11.53
C ALA A 243 -18.17 -30.40 -11.89
N GLU A 244 -18.03 -29.30 -11.15
CA GLU A 244 -18.77 -28.05 -11.36
C GLU A 244 -18.53 -27.53 -12.80
N SER A 245 -19.60 -27.36 -13.58
CA SER A 245 -19.51 -26.84 -14.95
C SER A 245 -19.05 -25.37 -14.96
N ASP A 246 -18.41 -24.92 -16.04
CA ASP A 246 -17.87 -23.56 -16.12
C ASP A 246 -18.96 -22.48 -16.02
N GLU A 247 -20.15 -22.72 -16.55
CA GLU A 247 -21.29 -21.80 -16.40
C GLU A 247 -21.82 -21.76 -14.95
N ALA A 248 -21.87 -22.90 -14.26
CA ALA A 248 -22.28 -22.96 -12.86
C ALA A 248 -21.24 -22.26 -11.95
N TYR A 249 -19.96 -22.49 -12.22
CA TYR A 249 -18.83 -21.83 -11.56
C TYR A 249 -18.93 -20.31 -11.71
N VAL A 250 -19.10 -19.81 -12.94
CA VAL A 250 -19.21 -18.38 -13.20
C VAL A 250 -20.40 -17.74 -12.51
N ARG A 251 -21.57 -18.40 -12.48
CA ARG A 251 -22.74 -17.86 -11.76
C ARG A 251 -22.51 -17.80 -10.25
N ARG A 252 -21.83 -18.80 -9.68
CA ARG A 252 -21.50 -18.83 -8.25
C ARG A 252 -20.51 -17.72 -7.89
N VAL A 253 -19.41 -17.62 -8.63
CA VAL A 253 -18.31 -16.68 -8.35
C VAL A 253 -18.73 -15.24 -8.65
N LEU A 254 -19.26 -14.98 -9.85
CA LEU A 254 -19.52 -13.62 -10.31
C LEU A 254 -20.87 -13.07 -9.85
N GLY A 255 -21.79 -13.91 -9.37
CA GLY A 255 -23.12 -13.47 -8.92
C GLY A 255 -23.83 -12.63 -9.99
N LYS A 256 -24.15 -11.37 -9.65
CA LYS A 256 -24.77 -10.41 -10.60
C LYS A 256 -23.88 -10.12 -11.81
N LEU A 257 -22.56 -10.11 -11.63
CA LEU A 257 -21.59 -9.83 -12.70
C LEU A 257 -21.58 -10.94 -13.77
N SER A 258 -22.15 -12.13 -13.47
CA SER A 258 -22.31 -13.21 -14.44
C SER A 258 -23.25 -12.87 -15.61
N GLY A 259 -24.04 -11.79 -15.54
CA GLY A 259 -24.83 -11.29 -16.66
C GLY A 259 -24.03 -10.49 -17.69
N TYR A 260 -22.80 -10.09 -17.36
CA TYR A 260 -21.98 -9.20 -18.16
C TYR A 260 -20.88 -9.96 -18.91
N LYS A 261 -20.59 -9.50 -20.13
CA LYS A 261 -19.43 -9.92 -20.92
C LYS A 261 -18.40 -8.79 -20.91
N ASP A 262 -17.16 -9.13 -21.24
CA ASP A 262 -16.07 -8.16 -21.42
C ASP A 262 -15.68 -7.50 -20.10
N LEU A 263 -15.19 -8.33 -19.18
CA LEU A 263 -14.87 -7.93 -17.82
C LEU A 263 -13.49 -7.30 -17.73
N ILE A 264 -13.34 -6.31 -16.84
CA ILE A 264 -12.03 -5.83 -16.37
C ILE A 264 -11.75 -6.48 -15.01
N ILE A 265 -10.56 -7.04 -14.87
CA ILE A 265 -10.07 -7.58 -13.60
C ILE A 265 -9.11 -6.59 -12.97
N ILE A 266 -9.19 -6.42 -11.66
CA ILE A 266 -8.18 -5.71 -10.87
C ILE A 266 -7.70 -6.66 -9.77
N ASN A 267 -6.41 -7.00 -9.78
CA ASN A 267 -5.82 -7.80 -8.70
C ASN A 267 -5.09 -6.86 -7.73
N ASP A 268 -5.45 -6.90 -6.45
CA ASP A 268 -4.59 -6.36 -5.39
C ASP A 268 -3.61 -7.44 -4.93
N GLU A 269 -2.37 -7.02 -4.61
CA GLU A 269 -1.27 -7.93 -4.27
C GLU A 269 -1.07 -9.00 -5.35
N ALA A 270 -0.99 -8.58 -6.60
CA ALA A 270 -0.90 -9.46 -7.77
C ALA A 270 0.27 -10.47 -7.77
N HIS A 271 1.21 -10.37 -6.81
CA HIS A 271 2.21 -11.41 -6.56
C HIS A 271 1.62 -12.75 -6.12
N HIS A 272 0.35 -12.78 -5.71
CA HIS A 272 -0.43 -13.99 -5.49
C HIS A 272 -1.07 -14.54 -6.78
N ALA A 273 -0.93 -13.89 -7.93
CA ALA A 273 -1.65 -14.23 -9.15
C ALA A 273 -0.70 -14.41 -10.34
N TYR A 274 -0.07 -15.58 -10.48
CA TYR A 274 0.85 -15.88 -11.59
C TYR A 274 0.74 -17.32 -12.09
N ARG A 275 1.10 -17.52 -13.36
CA ARG A 275 1.23 -18.86 -13.95
C ARG A 275 2.61 -19.41 -13.67
N LYS A 276 2.68 -20.69 -13.31
CA LYS A 276 3.95 -21.40 -13.20
C LYS A 276 4.45 -21.79 -14.60
N PRO A 277 5.64 -21.36 -15.05
CA PRO A 277 6.23 -21.87 -16.28
C PRO A 277 6.53 -23.37 -16.13
N ALA A 278 6.24 -24.16 -17.17
CA ALA A 278 6.42 -25.63 -17.13
C ALA A 278 7.87 -26.07 -16.84
N GLU A 279 8.85 -25.19 -17.09
CA GLU A 279 10.28 -25.43 -16.89
C GLU A 279 10.74 -25.25 -15.43
N VAL A 280 9.90 -24.67 -14.57
CA VAL A 280 10.27 -24.29 -13.21
C VAL A 280 9.96 -25.41 -12.21
N LYS A 281 10.99 -26.12 -11.73
CA LYS A 281 10.88 -27.09 -10.63
C LYS A 281 11.24 -26.44 -9.28
N VAL A 282 10.36 -25.62 -8.73
CA VAL A 282 10.45 -25.21 -7.30
C VAL A 282 9.89 -26.35 -6.44
N SER A 283 10.61 -26.76 -5.39
CA SER A 283 10.07 -27.71 -4.41
C SER A 283 9.04 -27.00 -3.50
N LYS A 284 7.97 -27.69 -3.08
CA LYS A 284 6.96 -27.11 -2.16
C LYS A 284 7.60 -26.53 -0.89
N LYS A 285 8.63 -27.21 -0.38
CA LYS A 285 9.37 -26.82 0.82
C LYS A 285 10.12 -25.48 0.66
N GLU A 286 10.75 -25.23 -0.49
CA GLU A 286 11.43 -23.96 -0.74
C GLU A 286 10.42 -22.81 -0.82
N ALA A 287 9.27 -23.02 -1.49
CA ALA A 287 8.23 -22.01 -1.56
C ALA A 287 7.63 -21.68 -0.18
N GLU A 288 7.41 -22.69 0.68
CA GLU A 288 6.99 -22.50 2.08
C GLU A 288 8.02 -21.69 2.90
N GLU A 289 9.33 -21.94 2.72
CA GLU A 289 10.39 -21.17 3.37
C GLU A 289 10.42 -19.69 2.91
N PHE A 290 9.96 -19.42 1.68
CA PHE A 290 9.73 -18.07 1.18
C PHE A 290 8.37 -17.49 1.58
N GLY A 291 7.47 -18.25 2.21
CA GLY A 291 6.12 -17.82 2.56
C GLY A 291 5.18 -17.70 1.36
N ILE A 292 5.42 -18.51 0.32
CA ILE A 292 4.65 -18.50 -0.93
C ILE A 292 3.87 -19.82 -1.02
N ASP A 293 2.55 -19.74 -1.10
CA ASP A 293 1.72 -20.89 -1.45
C ASP A 293 1.63 -21.03 -2.99
N LEU A 294 2.33 -22.03 -3.53
CA LEU A 294 2.33 -22.33 -4.96
C LEU A 294 0.97 -22.83 -5.47
N ASP A 295 0.20 -23.49 -4.61
CA ASP A 295 -1.11 -24.03 -4.96
C ASP A 295 -2.16 -22.90 -5.00
N GLU A 296 -2.02 -21.87 -4.14
CA GLU A 296 -2.83 -20.63 -4.16
C GLU A 296 -2.69 -19.88 -5.49
N ALA A 297 -1.46 -19.54 -5.88
CA ALA A 297 -1.25 -18.64 -7.02
C ALA A 297 -1.70 -19.22 -8.36
N THR A 298 -1.52 -20.53 -8.50
CA THR A 298 -1.98 -21.26 -9.70
C THR A 298 -3.52 -21.28 -9.76
N ARG A 299 -4.19 -21.51 -8.62
CA ARG A 299 -5.65 -21.60 -8.55
C ARG A 299 -6.35 -20.28 -8.81
N TRP A 300 -5.77 -19.17 -8.37
CA TRP A 300 -6.31 -17.83 -8.65
C TRP A 300 -6.43 -17.61 -10.15
N ILE A 301 -5.33 -17.82 -10.89
CA ILE A 301 -5.31 -17.62 -12.35
C ILE A 301 -6.17 -18.66 -13.07
N GLU A 302 -6.17 -19.92 -12.64
CA GLU A 302 -7.06 -20.94 -13.20
C GLU A 302 -8.54 -20.56 -13.07
N GLY A 303 -8.93 -19.98 -11.93
CA GLY A 303 -10.29 -19.47 -11.73
C GLY A 303 -10.65 -18.34 -12.70
N LEU A 304 -9.73 -17.39 -12.90
CA LEU A 304 -9.90 -16.32 -13.88
C LEU A 304 -9.95 -16.86 -15.32
N ASP A 305 -9.24 -17.93 -15.65
CA ASP A 305 -9.32 -18.56 -16.97
C ASP A 305 -10.68 -19.18 -17.25
N ARG A 306 -11.29 -19.81 -16.24
CA ARG A 306 -12.66 -20.32 -16.35
C ARG A 306 -13.65 -19.20 -16.60
N ILE A 307 -13.48 -18.06 -15.94
CA ILE A 307 -14.28 -16.85 -16.19
C ILE A 307 -14.05 -16.34 -17.62
N HIS A 308 -12.80 -16.26 -18.07
CA HIS A 308 -12.46 -15.79 -19.41
C HIS A 308 -13.15 -16.62 -20.50
N LYS A 309 -13.15 -17.96 -20.37
CA LYS A 309 -13.82 -18.86 -21.33
C LYS A 309 -15.30 -18.53 -21.53
N MET A 310 -16.00 -18.13 -20.45
CA MET A 310 -17.45 -17.96 -20.46
C MET A 310 -17.91 -16.52 -20.65
N ARG A 311 -17.14 -15.53 -20.16
CA ARG A 311 -17.53 -14.10 -20.16
C ARG A 311 -16.57 -13.17 -20.88
N ARG A 312 -15.38 -13.66 -21.27
CA ARG A 312 -14.27 -12.87 -21.84
C ARG A 312 -13.77 -11.80 -20.85
N ILE A 313 -12.53 -11.95 -20.44
CA ILE A 313 -11.78 -10.88 -19.75
C ILE A 313 -11.11 -10.03 -20.83
N ILE A 314 -11.34 -8.72 -20.82
CA ILE A 314 -10.66 -7.77 -21.70
C ILE A 314 -9.19 -7.67 -21.29
N ARG A 315 -8.97 -7.34 -20.02
CA ARG A 315 -7.65 -7.06 -19.45
C ARG A 315 -7.69 -7.19 -17.93
N CYS A 316 -6.53 -7.49 -17.36
CA CYS A 316 -6.29 -7.39 -15.93
C CYS A 316 -5.29 -6.26 -15.62
N PHE A 317 -5.67 -5.43 -14.64
CA PHE A 317 -4.77 -4.46 -14.03
C PHE A 317 -4.25 -5.03 -12.71
N ASP A 318 -2.97 -5.37 -12.70
CA ASP A 318 -2.28 -5.89 -11.54
C ASP A 318 -1.66 -4.74 -10.74
N LEU A 319 -1.92 -4.68 -9.43
CA LEU A 319 -1.27 -3.73 -8.52
C LEU A 319 -0.58 -4.50 -7.41
N SER A 320 0.72 -4.28 -7.23
CA SER A 320 1.51 -4.97 -6.20
C SER A 320 2.72 -4.14 -5.82
N ALA A 321 3.15 -4.20 -4.55
CA ALA A 321 4.44 -3.63 -4.16
C ALA A 321 5.61 -4.50 -4.66
N THR A 322 5.38 -5.81 -4.74
CA THR A 322 6.42 -6.81 -5.00
C THR A 322 5.95 -7.83 -6.03
N PRO A 323 5.69 -7.43 -7.30
CA PRO A 323 5.18 -8.32 -8.34
C PRO A 323 6.28 -9.27 -8.84
N PHE A 324 6.62 -10.28 -8.05
CA PHE A 324 7.58 -11.33 -8.43
C PHE A 324 6.92 -12.70 -8.43
N ALA A 325 7.44 -13.60 -9.25
CA ALA A 325 7.13 -15.02 -9.21
C ALA A 325 8.33 -15.81 -8.67
N PRO A 326 8.12 -16.87 -7.86
CA PRO A 326 9.20 -17.76 -7.47
C PRO A 326 9.74 -18.51 -8.69
N THR A 327 11.03 -18.36 -8.98
CA THR A 327 11.70 -19.13 -10.02
C THR A 327 12.52 -20.25 -9.38
N GLY A 328 12.46 -21.45 -9.96
CA GLY A 328 13.13 -22.66 -9.45
C GLY A 328 14.57 -22.78 -9.89
N LYS A 329 15.18 -21.72 -10.43
CA LYS A 329 16.60 -21.70 -10.79
C LYS A 329 17.37 -21.08 -9.63
N THR A 330 18.30 -21.87 -9.06
CA THR A 330 19.30 -21.46 -8.04
C THR A 330 18.80 -20.47 -6.99
N SER A 331 17.89 -20.89 -6.10
CA SER A 331 17.60 -20.40 -4.72
C SER A 331 17.62 -18.89 -4.38
N THR A 332 17.81 -17.97 -5.33
CA THR A 332 18.18 -16.56 -5.09
C THR A 332 17.61 -15.59 -6.14
N GLU A 333 17.12 -16.07 -7.28
CA GLU A 333 16.62 -15.20 -8.36
C GLU A 333 15.08 -15.18 -8.40
N ALA A 334 14.46 -14.44 -7.48
CA ALA A 334 13.08 -14.00 -7.69
C ALA A 334 13.09 -12.95 -8.81
N ALA A 335 12.42 -13.25 -9.93
CA ALA A 335 12.27 -12.32 -11.04
C ALA A 335 10.94 -11.57 -10.93
N LEU A 336 10.95 -10.26 -11.18
CA LEU A 336 9.72 -9.48 -11.32
C LEU A 336 8.92 -9.98 -12.53
N PHE A 337 7.61 -9.74 -12.52
CA PHE A 337 6.75 -10.02 -13.66
C PHE A 337 7.25 -9.32 -14.92
N GLU A 338 7.19 -10.01 -16.05
CA GLU A 338 7.61 -9.45 -17.33
C GLU A 338 6.64 -8.38 -17.84
N TRP A 339 5.39 -8.40 -17.36
CA TRP A 339 4.34 -7.44 -17.68
C TRP A 339 4.26 -6.22 -16.75
N VAL A 340 5.32 -5.95 -15.97
CA VAL A 340 5.42 -4.67 -15.24
C VAL A 340 5.58 -3.53 -16.24
N VAL A 341 4.68 -2.56 -16.18
CA VAL A 341 4.67 -1.38 -17.08
C VAL A 341 5.02 -0.08 -16.37
N SER A 342 4.81 -0.01 -15.05
CA SER A 342 5.20 1.12 -14.21
C SER A 342 5.84 0.63 -12.91
N ASP A 343 6.77 1.41 -12.39
CA ASP A 343 7.55 1.10 -11.19
C ASP A 343 7.67 2.33 -10.29
N PHE A 344 7.34 2.15 -9.02
CA PHE A 344 7.64 3.07 -7.93
C PHE A 344 8.01 2.25 -6.70
N GLY A 345 9.31 2.08 -6.46
CA GLY A 345 9.85 1.15 -5.47
C GLY A 345 9.90 1.73 -4.05
N LEU A 346 10.31 0.93 -3.06
CA LEU A 346 10.41 1.39 -1.68
C LEU A 346 11.40 2.55 -1.53
N ASN A 347 12.50 2.54 -2.28
CA ASN A 347 13.49 3.61 -2.23
C ASN A 347 12.90 4.96 -2.66
N ASP A 348 12.14 4.99 -3.76
CA ASP A 348 11.44 6.20 -4.21
C ASP A 348 10.41 6.65 -3.14
N ALA A 349 9.74 5.70 -2.48
CA ALA A 349 8.79 6.00 -1.41
C ALA A 349 9.46 6.58 -0.15
N ILE A 350 10.67 6.13 0.22
CA ILE A 350 11.47 6.71 1.31
C ILE A 350 11.89 8.14 0.94
N GLU A 351 12.39 8.34 -0.27
CA GLU A 351 12.89 9.64 -0.77
C GLU A 351 11.79 10.68 -0.95
N ALA A 352 10.56 10.23 -1.24
CA ALA A 352 9.35 11.07 -1.30
C ALA A 352 8.67 11.26 0.08
N GLY A 353 9.18 10.60 1.13
CA GLY A 353 8.57 10.64 2.45
C GLY A 353 7.18 9.99 2.52
N LEU A 354 6.85 9.04 1.65
CA LEU A 354 5.58 8.28 1.71
C LEU A 354 5.62 7.18 2.77
N VAL A 355 6.81 6.75 3.16
CA VAL A 355 7.08 5.75 4.21
C VAL A 355 8.11 6.29 5.21
N LYS A 356 8.24 5.62 6.37
CA LYS A 356 9.24 5.91 7.39
C LYS A 356 10.65 5.60 6.88
N THR A 357 11.60 6.39 7.34
CA THR A 357 13.02 6.19 7.08
C THR A 357 13.59 5.13 8.02
N PRO A 358 14.12 4.00 7.50
CA PRO A 358 14.79 3.00 8.31
C PRO A 358 16.12 3.54 8.86
N ARG A 359 16.38 3.28 10.14
CA ARG A 359 17.59 3.70 10.88
C ARG A 359 18.19 2.50 11.60
N VAL A 360 19.52 2.44 11.62
CA VAL A 360 20.25 1.52 12.51
C VAL A 360 20.85 2.35 13.64
N VAL A 361 20.39 2.11 14.88
CA VAL A 361 20.83 2.85 16.07
C VAL A 361 21.71 1.96 16.91
N ILE A 362 22.96 2.37 17.13
CA ILE A 362 23.87 1.66 18.03
C ILE A 362 24.50 2.70 18.94
N ARG A 363 23.96 2.80 20.16
CA ARG A 363 24.46 3.70 21.20
C ARG A 363 25.76 3.13 21.77
N ASP A 364 26.84 3.91 21.70
CA ASP A 364 28.15 3.51 22.24
C ASP A 364 28.12 3.28 23.76
N SER A 365 27.15 3.85 24.47
CA SER A 365 26.98 3.73 25.92
C SER A 365 26.38 2.40 26.40
N ALA A 366 25.87 1.56 25.50
CA ALA A 366 25.24 0.28 25.84
C ALA A 366 26.20 -0.93 25.77
N LEU A 367 27.42 -0.73 25.25
CA LEU A 367 28.44 -1.78 25.11
C LEU A 367 29.71 -1.39 25.89
N PRO A 368 30.31 -2.32 26.68
CA PRO A 368 31.57 -2.04 27.37
C PRO A 368 32.73 -1.87 26.37
N SER A 369 33.22 -0.64 26.24
CA SER A 369 34.55 -0.22 25.77
C SER A 369 35.14 -0.82 24.47
N THR A 370 35.24 0.04 23.44
CA THR A 370 36.31 0.27 22.43
C THR A 370 35.69 0.52 21.05
N GLN A 371 36.05 1.65 20.41
CA GLN A 371 35.48 2.11 19.13
C GLN A 371 35.53 1.06 17.99
N ASN A 372 36.50 0.14 18.01
CA ASN A 372 36.64 -0.91 17.00
C ASN A 372 35.63 -2.06 17.19
N VAL A 373 35.24 -2.41 18.43
CA VAL A 373 34.25 -3.46 18.70
C VAL A 373 32.84 -2.99 18.34
N ALA A 374 32.55 -1.71 18.54
CA ALA A 374 31.27 -1.11 18.17
C ALA A 374 31.00 -1.27 16.67
N GLN A 375 31.97 -0.94 15.80
CA GLN A 375 31.86 -1.14 14.34
C GLN A 375 31.63 -2.61 13.94
N THR A 376 32.33 -3.56 14.58
CA THR A 376 32.10 -4.99 14.36
C THR A 376 30.68 -5.40 14.77
N TYR A 377 30.19 -4.97 15.93
CA TYR A 377 28.82 -5.22 16.37
C TYR A 377 27.78 -4.59 15.44
N ARG A 378 28.07 -3.43 14.83
CA ARG A 378 27.16 -2.78 13.88
C ARG A 378 26.86 -3.65 12.67
N SER A 379 27.91 -4.17 12.03
CA SER A 379 27.76 -5.07 10.91
C SER A 379 26.99 -6.35 11.29
N LYS A 380 27.23 -6.88 12.51
CA LYS A 380 26.56 -8.09 13.00
C LYS A 380 25.08 -7.88 13.28
N LEU A 381 24.71 -6.80 13.96
CA LEU A 381 23.30 -6.49 14.26
C LEU A 381 22.50 -6.18 12.99
N TYR A 382 23.15 -5.56 11.99
CA TYR A 382 22.52 -5.31 10.70
C TYR A 382 22.28 -6.61 9.92
N HIS A 383 23.22 -7.54 10.00
CA HIS A 383 23.17 -8.85 9.35
C HIS A 383 22.95 -9.98 10.37
N LEU A 384 22.06 -9.77 11.34
CA LEU A 384 21.90 -10.64 12.51
C LEU A 384 21.71 -12.12 12.13
N TYR A 385 20.85 -12.40 11.14
CA TYR A 385 20.60 -13.76 10.68
C TYR A 385 21.77 -14.39 9.90
N ARG A 386 22.78 -13.62 9.49
CA ARG A 386 23.95 -14.13 8.75
C ARG A 386 25.07 -14.62 9.66
N GLU A 387 25.02 -14.30 10.95
CA GLU A 387 25.97 -14.86 11.91
C GLU A 387 25.73 -16.38 12.00
N PRO A 388 26.76 -17.23 11.81
CA PRO A 388 26.61 -18.68 11.79
C PRO A 388 25.85 -19.22 13.01
N ASP A 389 26.19 -18.75 14.20
CA ASP A 389 25.55 -19.17 15.46
C ASP A 389 24.05 -18.87 15.49
N VAL A 390 23.63 -17.75 14.88
CA VAL A 390 22.21 -17.36 14.78
C VAL A 390 21.52 -18.19 13.72
N ALA A 391 22.11 -18.26 12.52
CA ALA A 391 21.53 -19.01 11.41
C ALA A 391 21.34 -20.48 11.78
N GLU A 392 22.35 -21.13 12.36
CA GLU A 392 22.31 -22.54 12.73
C GLU A 392 21.29 -22.81 13.82
N ASP A 393 21.28 -22.02 14.91
CA ASP A 393 20.33 -22.24 16.00
C ASP A 393 18.88 -21.93 15.59
N LEU A 394 18.63 -20.83 14.88
CA LEU A 394 17.28 -20.49 14.42
C LEU A 394 16.76 -21.45 13.35
N ASN A 395 17.64 -22.21 12.68
CA ASN A 395 17.22 -23.25 11.73
C ASN A 395 17.07 -24.64 12.35
N ARG A 396 17.41 -24.82 13.63
CA ARG A 396 17.29 -26.09 14.35
C ARG A 396 15.85 -26.59 14.38
N ARG A 397 15.66 -27.86 14.03
CA ARG A 397 14.35 -28.53 14.05
C ARG A 397 14.02 -29.02 15.44
N GLY A 398 12.76 -28.87 15.85
CA GLY A 398 12.27 -29.38 17.14
C GLY A 398 12.72 -28.56 18.36
N ALA A 399 13.23 -27.33 18.14
CA ALA A 399 13.55 -26.42 19.23
C ALA A 399 12.29 -26.09 20.04
N GLN A 400 12.38 -26.22 21.36
CA GLN A 400 11.27 -26.00 22.26
C GLN A 400 11.10 -24.50 22.58
N PRO A 401 9.87 -24.04 22.90
CA PRO A 401 9.62 -22.63 23.20
C PRO A 401 10.44 -22.06 24.36
N HIS A 402 10.79 -22.88 25.36
CA HIS A 402 11.54 -22.45 26.55
C HIS A 402 13.06 -22.38 26.33
N GLU A 403 13.57 -22.82 25.19
CA GLU A 403 14.99 -22.79 24.91
C GLU A 403 15.47 -21.36 24.60
N ALA A 404 16.51 -20.93 25.31
CA ALA A 404 17.07 -19.58 25.22
C ALA A 404 17.49 -19.22 23.79
N LEU A 405 17.21 -17.98 23.37
CA LEU A 405 17.63 -17.43 22.08
C LEU A 405 19.17 -17.28 22.01
N PRO A 406 19.80 -17.23 20.82
CA PRO A 406 21.23 -16.95 20.69
C PRO A 406 21.61 -15.66 21.42
N GLN A 407 22.79 -15.62 22.05
CA GLN A 407 23.21 -14.49 22.88
C GLN A 407 23.14 -13.16 22.13
N ILE A 408 23.65 -13.11 20.90
CA ILE A 408 23.61 -11.90 20.08
C ILE A 408 22.18 -11.43 19.75
N VAL A 409 21.20 -12.33 19.67
CA VAL A 409 19.79 -11.98 19.50
C VAL A 409 19.23 -11.36 20.78
N GLN A 410 19.60 -11.89 21.95
CA GLN A 410 19.20 -11.31 23.24
C GLN A 410 19.81 -9.91 23.44
N GLU A 411 21.07 -9.72 23.06
CA GLU A 411 21.75 -8.42 23.06
C GLU A 411 21.10 -7.44 22.07
N ALA A 412 20.74 -7.92 20.87
CA ALA A 412 20.00 -7.13 19.90
C ALA A 412 18.65 -6.66 20.46
N TYR A 413 17.89 -7.52 21.15
CA TYR A 413 16.66 -7.14 21.85
C TYR A 413 16.92 -6.17 23.01
N THR A 414 18.04 -6.31 23.71
CA THR A 414 18.41 -5.40 24.79
C THR A 414 18.68 -3.99 24.25
N LEU A 415 19.42 -3.88 23.15
CA LEU A 415 19.72 -2.60 22.49
C LEU A 415 18.45 -1.97 21.89
N LEU A 416 17.72 -2.74 21.08
CA LEU A 416 16.48 -2.27 20.44
C LEU A 416 15.39 -1.92 21.47
N GLY A 417 15.35 -2.67 22.57
CA GLY A 417 14.46 -2.46 23.71
C GLY A 417 14.72 -1.18 24.47
N ALA A 418 15.99 -0.76 24.58
CA ALA A 418 16.35 0.49 25.23
C ALA A 418 15.77 1.69 24.46
N ASP A 419 15.88 1.69 23.13
CA ASP A 419 15.31 2.70 22.24
C ASP A 419 13.76 2.68 22.28
N TRP A 420 13.17 1.48 22.24
CA TRP A 420 11.71 1.32 22.30
C TRP A 420 11.13 1.85 23.61
N ARG A 421 11.79 1.62 24.74
CA ARG A 421 11.39 2.13 26.06
C ARG A 421 11.41 3.66 26.09
N GLU A 422 12.41 4.29 25.50
CA GLU A 422 12.47 5.75 25.40
C GLU A 422 11.33 6.29 24.52
N ALA A 423 11.07 5.64 23.38
CA ALA A 423 9.92 5.97 22.55
C ALA A 423 8.61 5.83 23.33
N GLN A 424 8.40 4.73 24.05
CA GLN A 424 7.20 4.49 24.84
C GLN A 424 6.96 5.58 25.89
N ARG A 425 8.01 5.98 26.62
CA ARG A 425 7.95 7.06 27.60
C ARG A 425 7.59 8.39 26.96
N THR A 426 8.23 8.71 25.84
CA THR A 426 7.99 9.98 25.14
C THR A 426 6.57 10.04 24.56
N TRP A 427 6.07 8.94 24.00
CA TRP A 427 4.70 8.82 23.51
C TRP A 427 3.69 8.98 24.65
N ALA A 428 3.93 8.34 25.80
CA ALA A 428 3.08 8.47 26.98
C ALA A 428 3.05 9.91 27.52
N GLN A 429 4.22 10.57 27.62
CA GLN A 429 4.32 11.97 28.06
C GLN A 429 3.60 12.94 27.13
N LYS A 430 3.62 12.68 25.81
CA LYS A 430 2.86 13.46 24.82
C LYS A 430 1.37 13.08 24.76
N GLY A 431 0.89 12.15 25.57
CA GLY A 431 -0.53 11.78 25.62
C GLY A 431 -1.00 10.89 24.48
N HIS A 432 -0.10 10.12 23.85
CA HIS A 432 -0.53 9.08 22.90
C HIS A 432 -1.30 7.98 23.62
N LEU A 433 -2.48 7.64 23.11
CA LEU A 433 -3.27 6.52 23.64
C LEU A 433 -2.58 5.18 23.35
N SER A 434 -2.28 4.89 22.09
CA SER A 434 -1.64 3.62 21.68
C SER A 434 -0.12 3.69 21.87
N PRO A 435 0.53 2.67 22.45
CA PRO A 435 1.98 2.61 22.60
C PRO A 435 2.69 2.37 21.26
N PRO A 436 4.01 2.62 21.18
CA PRO A 436 4.82 2.17 20.05
C PRO A 436 4.90 0.63 20.00
N VAL A 437 4.91 0.07 18.79
CA VAL A 437 5.00 -1.38 18.55
C VAL A 437 6.40 -1.77 18.09
N MET A 438 6.91 -2.87 18.66
CA MET A 438 8.05 -3.64 18.18
C MET A 438 7.54 -4.84 17.37
N LEU A 439 7.98 -4.93 16.12
CA LEU A 439 7.67 -6.03 15.21
C LEU A 439 8.85 -6.99 15.14
N THR A 440 8.64 -8.27 15.42
CA THR A 440 9.62 -9.33 15.13
C THR A 440 9.14 -10.18 13.96
N VAL A 441 10.01 -10.40 12.97
CA VAL A 441 9.75 -11.33 11.88
C VAL A 441 10.69 -12.53 11.98
N CYS A 442 10.13 -13.70 12.24
CA CYS A 442 10.85 -14.95 12.43
C CYS A 442 10.87 -15.80 11.15
N ASN A 443 11.89 -16.64 11.00
CA ASN A 443 11.97 -17.62 9.91
C ASN A 443 10.96 -18.77 10.03
N LYS A 444 10.63 -19.19 11.26
CA LYS A 444 9.82 -20.39 11.55
C LYS A 444 8.91 -20.19 12.76
N THR A 445 7.91 -21.07 12.86
CA THR A 445 6.95 -21.11 13.98
C THR A 445 7.62 -21.38 15.33
N GLU A 446 8.67 -22.20 15.35
CA GLU A 446 9.44 -22.56 16.55
C GLU A 446 10.21 -21.35 17.07
N THR A 447 10.87 -20.61 16.17
CA THR A 447 11.54 -19.35 16.50
C THR A 447 10.55 -18.31 17.04
N ALA A 448 9.38 -18.18 16.41
CA ALA A 448 8.33 -17.29 16.91
C ALA A 448 7.83 -17.69 18.31
N ALA A 449 7.69 -18.98 18.59
CA ALA A 449 7.32 -19.47 19.92
C ALA A 449 8.41 -19.18 20.98
N ARG A 450 9.70 -19.29 20.62
CA ARG A 450 10.83 -18.93 21.49
C ARG A 450 10.88 -17.43 21.80
N VAL A 451 10.64 -16.59 20.80
CA VAL A 451 10.54 -15.13 21.00
C VAL A 451 9.33 -14.77 21.87
N GLU A 452 8.19 -15.40 21.65
CA GLU A 452 7.00 -15.22 22.48
C GLU A 452 7.29 -15.61 23.93
N HIS A 453 7.91 -16.77 24.16
CA HIS A 453 8.32 -17.19 25.48
C HIS A 453 9.31 -16.20 26.12
N TYR A 454 10.30 -15.70 25.38
CA TYR A 454 11.27 -14.70 25.85
C TYR A 454 10.60 -13.44 26.40
N PHE A 455 9.55 -12.92 25.74
CA PHE A 455 8.82 -11.74 26.20
C PHE A 455 7.77 -12.03 27.28
N ARG A 456 7.17 -13.22 27.31
CA ARG A 456 6.10 -13.55 28.27
C ARG A 456 6.63 -14.08 29.61
N GLN A 457 7.61 -14.98 29.54
CA GLN A 457 8.07 -15.80 30.67
C GLN A 457 9.59 -15.76 30.85
N GLY A 458 10.34 -15.43 29.80
CA GLY A 458 11.79 -15.44 29.81
C GLY A 458 12.43 -14.20 30.42
N ASP A 459 13.75 -14.12 30.25
CA ASP A 459 14.60 -13.09 30.83
C ASP A 459 14.87 -11.93 29.86
N ALA A 460 13.80 -11.35 29.30
CA ALA A 460 13.92 -10.06 28.64
C ALA A 460 14.55 -9.05 29.60
N TYR A 461 15.66 -8.44 29.18
CA TYR A 461 16.48 -7.58 30.06
C TYR A 461 15.67 -6.39 30.61
N TRP A 462 14.84 -5.78 29.77
CA TRP A 462 13.99 -4.67 30.16
C TRP A 462 12.63 -5.18 30.69
N PRO A 463 12.25 -4.83 31.93
CA PRO A 463 10.96 -5.23 32.50
C PRO A 463 9.78 -4.74 31.67
N GLU A 464 9.88 -3.57 31.04
CA GLU A 464 8.80 -3.01 30.22
C GLU A 464 8.49 -3.84 28.97
N LEU A 465 9.44 -4.66 28.49
CA LEU A 465 9.22 -5.60 27.40
C LEU A 465 8.54 -6.91 27.87
N LYS A 466 8.56 -7.19 29.17
CA LYS A 466 7.88 -8.36 29.76
C LYS A 466 6.38 -8.12 29.93
N ALA A 467 5.68 -8.00 28.81
CA ALA A 467 4.26 -7.65 28.77
C ALA A 467 3.44 -8.78 28.11
N PRO A 468 3.04 -9.83 28.85
CA PRO A 468 2.35 -11.00 28.27
C PRO A 468 1.00 -10.64 27.65
N GLU A 469 0.26 -9.72 28.27
CA GLU A 469 -1.05 -9.25 27.76
C GLU A 469 -0.92 -8.26 26.60
N ARG A 470 0.30 -7.84 26.25
CA ARG A 470 0.58 -6.90 25.15
C ARG A 470 1.52 -7.48 24.09
N THR A 471 1.73 -8.80 24.13
CA THR A 471 2.57 -9.55 23.20
C THR A 471 1.71 -10.53 22.43
N LEU A 472 1.67 -10.39 21.11
CA LEU A 472 0.91 -11.25 20.21
C LEU A 472 1.84 -11.99 19.24
N ARG A 473 1.75 -13.32 19.23
CA ARG A 473 2.30 -14.16 18.16
C ARG A 473 1.21 -14.40 17.11
N VAL A 474 1.48 -14.07 15.87
CA VAL A 474 0.58 -14.31 14.73
C VAL A 474 0.77 -15.74 14.24
N ASP A 475 -0.26 -16.56 14.36
CA ASP A 475 -0.30 -17.90 13.77
C ASP A 475 -0.93 -17.85 12.37
N SER A 476 -0.10 -17.92 11.33
CA SER A 476 -0.54 -17.89 9.93
C SER A 476 -1.52 -19.02 9.59
N ARG A 477 -1.40 -20.20 10.21
CA ARG A 477 -2.32 -21.33 9.96
C ARG A 477 -3.71 -21.08 10.53
N VAL A 478 -3.79 -20.34 11.64
CA VAL A 478 -5.07 -19.94 12.23
C VAL A 478 -5.75 -18.90 11.34
N LEU A 479 -4.98 -17.97 10.76
CA LEU A 479 -5.49 -16.98 9.78
C LEU A 479 -5.98 -17.64 8.48
N GLU A 480 -5.22 -18.57 7.90
CA GLU A 480 -5.63 -19.32 6.70
C GLU A 480 -6.97 -20.05 6.91
N LYS A 481 -7.17 -20.61 8.11
CA LYS A 481 -8.45 -21.27 8.44
C LYS A 481 -9.59 -20.28 8.60
N ALA A 482 -9.31 -19.08 9.11
CA ALA A 482 -10.26 -17.96 9.14
C ALA A 482 -10.75 -17.63 7.73
N GLU A 483 -9.83 -17.53 6.76
CA GLU A 483 -10.11 -17.25 5.35
C GLU A 483 -10.99 -18.33 4.71
N LEU A 484 -10.74 -19.60 5.04
CA LEU A 484 -11.52 -20.74 4.54
C LEU A 484 -12.87 -20.92 5.27
N GLY A 485 -13.11 -20.20 6.37
CA GLY A 485 -14.27 -20.43 7.25
C GLY A 485 -14.23 -21.77 7.99
N GLU A 486 -13.05 -22.39 8.11
CA GLU A 486 -12.82 -23.65 8.83
C GLU A 486 -12.35 -23.37 10.27
N ALA A 487 -12.64 -24.25 11.22
CA ALA A 487 -12.14 -24.12 12.59
C ALA A 487 -10.73 -24.72 12.73
N ALA A 488 -9.79 -24.00 13.35
CA ALA A 488 -8.49 -24.55 13.71
C ALA A 488 -8.61 -25.53 14.89
N MET A 489 -7.73 -26.53 14.97
CA MET A 489 -7.69 -27.45 16.11
C MET A 489 -7.60 -26.66 17.42
N ALA A 490 -8.30 -27.14 18.45
CA ALA A 490 -8.43 -26.44 19.73
C ALA A 490 -7.08 -26.36 20.47
N ASP A 491 -6.29 -25.33 20.19
CA ASP A 491 -5.21 -24.88 21.05
C ASP A 491 -5.79 -23.96 22.11
N LYS A 492 -6.20 -24.56 23.22
CA LYS A 492 -6.82 -23.84 24.35
C LYS A 492 -5.86 -22.82 24.96
N ALA A 493 -4.55 -23.10 24.98
CA ALA A 493 -3.57 -22.19 25.53
C ALA A 493 -3.45 -20.92 24.68
N TYR A 494 -3.48 -21.05 23.35
CA TYR A 494 -3.46 -19.88 22.46
C TYR A 494 -4.75 -19.05 22.55
N GLU A 495 -5.91 -19.69 22.71
CA GLU A 495 -7.19 -19.00 22.92
C GLU A 495 -7.19 -18.19 24.23
N GLU A 496 -6.67 -18.76 25.32
CA GLU A 496 -6.48 -18.05 26.59
C GLU A 496 -5.57 -16.82 26.44
N VAL A 497 -4.53 -16.89 25.60
CA VAL A 497 -3.69 -15.73 25.28
C VAL A 497 -4.48 -14.63 24.58
N LEU A 498 -5.30 -14.96 23.57
CA LEU A 498 -6.11 -13.96 22.86
C LEU A 498 -7.13 -13.30 23.79
N GLN A 499 -7.77 -14.08 24.65
CA GLN A 499 -8.71 -13.56 25.64
C GLN A 499 -8.00 -12.65 26.66
N ALA A 500 -6.81 -13.04 27.15
CA ALA A 500 -6.04 -12.18 28.05
C ALA A 500 -5.66 -10.83 27.42
N ILE A 501 -5.30 -10.81 26.13
CA ILE A 501 -5.04 -9.57 25.38
C ILE A 501 -6.32 -8.72 25.28
N LEU A 502 -7.47 -9.34 24.98
CA LEU A 502 -8.76 -8.65 24.89
C LEU A 502 -9.18 -8.03 26.23
N GLU A 503 -9.02 -8.78 27.33
CA GLU A 503 -9.36 -8.30 28.68
C GLU A 503 -8.46 -7.14 29.13
N ALA A 504 -7.17 -7.19 28.79
CA ALA A 504 -6.23 -6.12 29.10
C ALA A 504 -6.39 -4.86 28.23
N ALA A 505 -7.07 -4.96 27.08
CA ALA A 505 -7.28 -3.84 26.18
C ALA A 505 -8.12 -2.74 26.84
N ARG A 506 -7.69 -1.48 26.70
CA ARG A 506 -8.37 -0.28 27.19
C ARG A 506 -9.47 0.13 26.22
N ILE A 507 -10.47 -0.73 26.11
CA ILE A 507 -11.69 -0.54 25.31
C ILE A 507 -12.93 -0.68 26.18
N PRO A 508 -14.08 -0.08 25.79
CA PRO A 508 -15.34 -0.21 26.53
C PRO A 508 -15.74 -1.68 26.73
N GLU A 509 -16.32 -2.01 27.89
CA GLU A 509 -16.75 -3.36 28.22
C GLU A 509 -17.75 -3.94 27.21
N THR A 510 -18.64 -3.08 26.68
CA THR A 510 -19.60 -3.45 25.63
C THR A 510 -18.91 -3.98 24.36
N ARG A 511 -17.73 -3.46 24.00
CA ARG A 511 -16.94 -3.97 22.87
C ARG A 511 -16.25 -5.27 23.22
N LYS A 512 -15.78 -5.43 24.46
CA LYS A 512 -15.18 -6.69 24.93
C LYS A 512 -16.20 -7.83 24.88
N GLU A 513 -17.42 -7.60 25.36
CA GLU A 513 -18.51 -8.58 25.35
C GLU A 513 -18.83 -9.09 23.93
N LEU A 514 -18.91 -8.18 22.96
CA LEU A 514 -19.11 -8.55 21.55
C LEU A 514 -17.98 -9.43 21.00
N MET A 515 -16.74 -9.18 21.42
CA MET A 515 -15.56 -9.90 20.96
C MET A 515 -15.33 -11.24 21.69
N ARG A 516 -15.79 -11.38 22.95
CA ARG A 516 -15.73 -12.66 23.68
C ARG A 516 -16.50 -13.78 22.98
N GLY A 517 -17.57 -13.43 22.27
CA GLY A 517 -18.39 -14.38 21.51
C GLY A 517 -17.81 -14.78 20.14
N MET A 518 -16.73 -14.14 19.70
CA MET A 518 -16.09 -14.45 18.41
C MET A 518 -15.30 -15.75 18.48
N LYS A 519 -15.18 -16.44 17.35
CA LYS A 519 -14.25 -17.56 17.24
C LYS A 519 -12.81 -17.04 17.35
N LYS A 520 -11.88 -17.87 17.82
CA LYS A 520 -10.47 -17.47 17.97
C LYS A 520 -9.83 -16.96 16.67
N GLU A 521 -10.22 -17.49 15.51
CA GLU A 521 -9.74 -17.06 14.20
C GLU A 521 -10.19 -15.62 13.89
N GLU A 522 -11.47 -15.33 14.14
CA GLU A 522 -12.07 -14.01 13.96
C GLU A 522 -11.52 -13.01 14.97
N LEU A 523 -11.32 -13.43 16.22
CA LEU A 523 -10.73 -12.63 17.28
C LEU A 523 -9.27 -12.28 16.99
N LEU A 524 -8.46 -13.26 16.53
CA LEU A 524 -7.08 -13.04 16.11
C LEU A 524 -7.02 -11.97 15.01
N ARG A 525 -7.86 -12.11 13.97
CA ARG A 525 -7.96 -11.14 12.88
C ARG A 525 -8.37 -9.75 13.40
N ALA A 526 -9.40 -9.69 14.26
CA ALA A 526 -9.87 -8.44 14.86
C ALA A 526 -8.79 -7.74 15.70
N ILE A 527 -7.90 -8.48 16.37
CA ILE A 527 -6.76 -7.91 17.10
C ILE A 527 -5.69 -7.41 16.10
N ILE A 528 -5.27 -8.25 15.16
CA ILE A 528 -4.18 -7.96 14.19
C ILE A 528 -4.50 -6.76 13.30
N ASP A 529 -5.72 -6.70 12.75
CA ASP A 529 -6.14 -5.66 11.82
C ASP A 529 -6.26 -4.28 12.48
N ASN A 530 -6.23 -4.28 13.81
CA ASN A 530 -6.45 -3.13 14.66
C ASN A 530 -5.28 -2.81 15.59
N VAL A 531 -4.09 -3.38 15.33
CA VAL A 531 -2.87 -3.05 16.06
C VAL A 531 -2.64 -1.54 16.05
N GLY A 532 -2.61 -0.95 17.24
CA GLY A 532 -2.39 0.48 17.45
C GLY A 532 -3.57 1.40 17.09
N LYS A 533 -4.69 0.86 16.58
CA LYS A 533 -5.91 1.65 16.30
C LYS A 533 -6.65 1.94 17.60
N ARG A 534 -7.30 3.10 17.68
CA ARG A 534 -7.99 3.53 18.90
C ARG A 534 -9.35 2.84 19.06
N GLY A 535 -9.70 2.51 20.29
CA GLY A 535 -10.98 1.90 20.65
C GLY A 535 -11.15 0.43 20.20
N SER A 536 -10.08 -0.24 19.79
CA SER A 536 -10.12 -1.59 19.23
C SER A 536 -9.21 -2.56 19.98
N ALA A 537 -9.41 -3.87 19.77
CA ALA A 537 -8.74 -4.92 20.55
C ALA A 537 -7.20 -4.92 20.42
N GLY A 538 -6.66 -4.42 19.31
CA GLY A 538 -5.21 -4.31 19.08
C GLY A 538 -4.56 -3.02 19.59
N GLN A 539 -5.33 -2.11 20.22
CA GLN A 539 -4.85 -0.76 20.59
C GLN A 539 -3.57 -0.77 21.44
N ASP A 540 -3.51 -1.66 22.43
CA ASP A 540 -2.49 -1.64 23.48
C ASP A 540 -1.32 -2.61 23.25
N LEU A 541 -1.30 -3.28 22.10
CA LEU A 541 -0.21 -4.19 21.74
C LEU A 541 1.13 -3.45 21.66
N GLN A 542 2.17 -4.11 22.16
CA GLN A 542 3.54 -3.61 22.22
C GLN A 542 4.50 -4.46 21.41
N ASN A 543 4.32 -5.79 21.41
CA ASN A 543 5.13 -6.72 20.66
C ASN A 543 4.23 -7.54 19.71
N VAL A 544 4.58 -7.57 18.43
CA VAL A 544 3.92 -8.41 17.42
C VAL A 544 4.98 -9.31 16.80
N ILE A 545 4.76 -10.62 16.84
CA ILE A 545 5.70 -11.63 16.34
C ILE A 545 5.04 -12.35 15.18
N SER A 546 5.64 -12.27 13.99
CA SER A 546 5.13 -12.89 12.76
C SER A 546 6.07 -13.96 12.24
N VAL A 547 5.53 -14.97 11.57
CA VAL A 547 6.30 -16.04 10.91
C VAL A 547 6.37 -15.79 9.42
N ALA A 548 7.58 -15.82 8.87
CA ALA A 548 7.93 -15.50 7.49
C ALA A 548 7.54 -14.07 7.07
N MET A 549 6.25 -13.79 6.93
CA MET A 549 5.72 -12.50 6.50
C MET A 549 4.66 -12.00 7.47
N LEU A 550 4.37 -10.70 7.40
CA LEU A 550 3.15 -10.15 7.98
C LEU A 550 1.95 -10.64 7.17
N SER A 551 0.81 -10.91 7.82
CA SER A 551 -0.43 -11.20 7.10
C SER A 551 -0.81 -10.04 6.17
N GLU A 552 -1.46 -10.37 5.07
CA GLU A 552 -1.97 -9.35 4.15
C GLU A 552 -3.08 -8.54 4.83
N GLY A 553 -3.08 -7.24 4.56
CA GLY A 553 -4.03 -6.32 5.19
C GLY A 553 -3.58 -5.70 6.50
N TRP A 554 -2.49 -6.19 7.13
CA TRP A 554 -1.89 -5.55 8.32
C TRP A 554 -1.49 -4.09 8.05
N ASP A 555 -2.01 -3.18 8.87
CA ASP A 555 -1.91 -1.73 8.68
C ASP A 555 -1.63 -1.01 10.02
N ALA A 556 -0.54 -1.39 10.69
CA ALA A 556 -0.11 -0.76 11.93
C ALA A 556 0.82 0.43 11.66
N LYS A 557 0.34 1.65 11.92
CA LYS A 557 1.14 2.87 11.75
C LYS A 557 2.08 3.15 12.93
N ASN A 558 1.85 2.56 14.11
CA ASN A 558 2.63 2.80 15.33
C ASN A 558 3.88 1.91 15.48
N VAL A 559 4.29 1.21 14.43
CA VAL A 559 5.53 0.41 14.42
C VAL A 559 6.73 1.34 14.46
N THR A 560 7.59 1.17 15.45
CA THR A 560 8.78 2.01 15.64
C THR A 560 10.08 1.21 15.64
N HIS A 561 9.99 -0.09 15.90
CA HIS A 561 11.13 -0.99 16.00
C HIS A 561 10.84 -2.28 15.22
N ILE A 562 11.81 -2.77 14.45
CA ILE A 562 11.69 -4.01 13.67
C ILE A 562 12.91 -4.90 13.93
N MET A 563 12.66 -6.16 14.28
CA MET A 563 13.65 -7.21 14.46
C MET A 563 13.48 -8.28 13.38
N GLY A 564 14.47 -8.41 12.48
CA GLY A 564 14.52 -9.44 11.45
C GLY A 564 15.29 -10.68 11.91
N LEU A 565 14.59 -11.79 12.14
CA LEU A 565 15.16 -13.09 12.51
C LEU A 565 14.95 -14.13 11.39
N ARG A 566 15.12 -13.69 10.14
CA ARG A 566 15.06 -14.54 8.94
C ARG A 566 16.07 -14.11 7.88
N ALA A 567 16.31 -15.00 6.91
CA ALA A 567 17.08 -14.66 5.72
C ALA A 567 16.31 -13.67 4.84
N PHE A 568 16.99 -12.59 4.46
CA PHE A 568 16.54 -11.62 3.46
C PHE A 568 17.51 -11.68 2.28
N THR A 569 17.11 -12.39 1.22
CA THR A 569 17.94 -12.68 0.04
C THR A 569 17.77 -11.65 -1.09
N SER A 570 16.73 -10.83 -1.04
CA SER A 570 16.49 -9.77 -2.02
C SER A 570 15.84 -8.54 -1.37
N GLN A 571 16.01 -7.38 -2.01
CA GLN A 571 15.31 -6.17 -1.59
C GLN A 571 13.79 -6.34 -1.68
N LEU A 572 13.30 -7.05 -2.71
CA LEU A 572 11.87 -7.31 -2.89
C LEU A 572 11.27 -8.06 -1.70
N LEU A 573 11.99 -9.06 -1.16
CA LEU A 573 11.54 -9.79 0.02
C LEU A 573 11.53 -8.88 1.26
N CYS A 574 12.51 -7.98 1.40
CA CYS A 574 12.47 -6.96 2.45
C CYS A 574 11.22 -6.08 2.29
N GLU A 575 10.96 -5.55 1.10
CA GLU A 575 9.79 -4.70 0.82
C GLU A 575 8.47 -5.40 1.15
N GLN A 576 8.33 -6.68 0.80
CA GLN A 576 7.13 -7.47 1.07
C GLN A 576 6.92 -7.71 2.57
N VAL A 577 8.01 -8.03 3.28
CA VAL A 577 7.96 -8.44 4.68
C VAL A 577 7.85 -7.26 5.63
N ILE A 578 8.62 -6.19 5.40
CA ILE A 578 8.72 -5.05 6.32
C ILE A 578 8.03 -3.79 5.81
N GLY A 579 7.72 -3.67 4.52
CA GLY A 579 7.15 -2.46 3.93
C GLY A 579 5.85 -2.02 4.61
N ARG A 580 5.07 -2.98 5.13
CA ARG A 580 3.87 -2.69 5.93
C ARG A 580 4.19 -2.04 7.29
N GLY A 581 5.34 -2.35 7.89
CA GLY A 581 5.83 -1.74 9.13
C GLY A 581 6.45 -0.36 8.95
N LEU A 582 6.74 0.03 7.71
CA LEU A 582 7.27 1.35 7.36
C LEU A 582 6.19 2.41 7.18
N ARG A 583 4.92 2.10 7.41
CA ARG A 583 3.81 3.06 7.25
C ARG A 583 3.94 4.22 8.24
N ARG A 584 3.72 5.44 7.73
CA ARG A 584 3.80 6.69 8.49
C ARG A 584 2.56 6.95 9.34
N VAL A 585 2.72 7.73 10.40
CA VAL A 585 1.63 8.15 11.28
C VAL A 585 1.05 9.50 10.85
N SER A 586 1.92 10.44 10.49
CA SER A 586 1.61 11.84 10.22
C SER A 586 1.86 12.21 8.76
N TYR A 587 1.07 13.17 8.26
CA TYR A 587 1.25 13.80 6.94
C TYR A 587 1.61 15.29 7.07
N GLU A 588 2.06 15.73 8.25
CA GLU A 588 2.59 17.09 8.43
C GLU A 588 3.81 17.34 7.54
N THR A 589 3.85 18.51 6.92
CA THR A 589 4.97 18.97 6.10
C THR A 589 5.85 19.96 6.84
N GLU A 590 7.04 20.19 6.28
CA GLU A 590 7.94 21.27 6.63
C GLU A 590 8.61 21.83 5.37
N PRO A 591 8.95 23.13 5.34
CA PRO A 591 9.67 23.72 4.23
C PRO A 591 11.12 23.21 4.22
N VAL A 592 11.52 22.56 3.14
CA VAL A 592 12.87 22.02 2.95
C VAL A 592 13.44 22.55 1.63
N VAL A 593 14.71 22.97 1.65
CA VAL A 593 15.46 23.27 0.42
C VAL A 593 15.87 21.95 -0.21
N CYS A 594 15.20 21.56 -1.30
CA CYS A 594 15.51 20.35 -2.05
C CYS A 594 16.88 20.45 -2.75
N PRO A 595 17.47 19.32 -3.18
CA PRO A 595 18.76 19.33 -3.87
C PRO A 595 18.83 20.16 -5.16
N ASP A 596 17.70 20.38 -5.82
CA ASP A 596 17.59 21.25 -7.00
C ASP A 596 17.55 22.76 -6.66
N GLY A 597 17.76 23.12 -5.38
CA GLY A 597 17.78 24.49 -4.89
C GLY A 597 16.42 25.11 -4.65
N LYS A 598 15.31 24.40 -4.94
CA LYS A 598 13.95 24.90 -4.72
C LYS A 598 13.46 24.53 -3.32
N THR A 599 12.78 25.46 -2.67
CA THR A 599 12.10 25.17 -1.39
C THR A 599 10.75 24.53 -1.65
N ARG A 600 10.48 23.38 -1.02
CA ARG A 600 9.21 22.67 -1.10
C ARG A 600 8.73 22.25 0.28
N GLU A 601 7.42 22.08 0.41
CA GLU A 601 6.82 21.42 1.57
C GLU A 601 7.05 19.92 1.46
N LEU A 602 8.01 19.39 2.22
CA LEU A 602 8.28 17.97 2.29
C LEU A 602 7.69 17.39 3.57
N PHE A 603 7.35 16.12 3.53
CA PHE A 603 6.87 15.43 4.71
C PHE A 603 7.93 15.36 5.80
N ARG A 604 7.52 15.60 7.05
CA ARG A 604 8.41 15.44 8.20
C ARG A 604 8.90 14.00 8.30
N THR A 605 10.20 13.87 8.58
CA THR A 605 10.86 12.57 8.63
C THR A 605 10.40 11.79 9.85
N GLU A 606 9.87 10.58 9.63
CA GLU A 606 9.57 9.61 10.68
C GLU A 606 10.55 8.45 10.57
N TYR A 607 11.00 7.91 11.70
CA TYR A 607 12.00 6.86 11.72
C TYR A 607 11.47 5.55 12.27
N VAL A 608 12.11 4.48 11.84
CA VAL A 608 11.93 3.13 12.37
C VAL A 608 13.30 2.50 12.59
N ASN A 609 13.53 2.00 13.80
CA ASN A 609 14.79 1.37 14.18
C ASN A 609 14.75 -0.09 13.74
N VAL A 610 15.72 -0.54 12.97
CA VAL A 610 15.69 -1.87 12.34
C VAL A 610 16.99 -2.62 12.59
N PHE A 611 16.88 -3.86 13.08
CA PHE A 611 17.99 -4.83 13.16
C PHE A 611 17.67 -6.09 12.36
N GLY A 612 18.70 -6.73 11.80
CA GLY A 612 18.58 -7.98 11.04
C GLY A 612 17.91 -7.87 9.68
N VAL A 613 17.68 -6.66 9.15
CA VAL A 613 17.06 -6.43 7.84
C VAL A 613 18.01 -5.61 6.94
N PRO A 614 18.53 -6.18 5.85
CA PRO A 614 19.49 -5.52 4.97
C PRO A 614 18.78 -4.64 3.93
N LEU A 615 18.44 -3.41 4.31
CA LEU A 615 17.90 -2.39 3.40
C LEU A 615 19.00 -1.75 2.55
N SER A 616 18.65 -1.31 1.33
CA SER A 616 19.60 -0.66 0.41
C SER A 616 19.84 0.80 0.78
N ILE A 617 18.81 1.46 1.30
CA ILE A 617 18.84 2.84 1.80
C ILE A 617 18.41 2.84 3.26
N PHE A 618 19.30 3.30 4.13
CA PHE A 618 19.06 3.49 5.55
C PHE A 618 19.94 4.62 6.07
N GLN A 619 19.54 5.22 7.18
CA GLN A 619 20.35 6.22 7.86
C GLN A 619 21.23 5.56 8.93
N GLU A 620 22.54 5.75 8.81
CA GLU A 620 23.48 5.50 9.90
C GLU A 620 23.44 6.68 10.87
N SER A 621 23.24 6.39 12.14
CA SER A 621 23.40 7.39 13.20
C SER A 621 24.68 7.06 13.96
N ASP A 622 25.72 7.86 13.72
CA ASP A 622 26.85 7.92 14.63
C ASP A 622 26.38 8.46 15.98
N GLY A 623 26.90 7.88 17.06
CA GLY A 623 26.37 8.01 18.42
C GLY A 623 25.98 9.43 18.83
N GLY A 624 24.79 9.57 19.42
CA GLY A 624 24.35 10.82 20.07
C GLY A 624 23.30 11.64 19.35
N GLY A 625 22.72 11.16 18.24
CA GLY A 625 21.52 11.79 17.67
C GLY A 625 20.29 11.53 18.53
N ASP A 626 19.64 12.59 19.03
CA ASP A 626 18.40 12.53 19.81
C ASP A 626 17.38 11.57 19.18
N ALA A 627 16.65 10.83 20.01
CA ALA A 627 15.53 10.04 19.55
C ALA A 627 14.58 10.96 18.78
N PRO A 628 14.20 10.61 17.55
CA PRO A 628 13.37 11.47 16.73
C PRO A 628 12.07 11.76 17.49
N PRO A 629 11.60 13.02 17.48
CA PRO A 629 10.43 13.38 18.25
C PRO A 629 9.26 12.53 17.78
N PRO A 630 8.49 11.93 18.69
CA PRO A 630 7.36 11.13 18.26
C PRO A 630 6.37 12.01 17.50
N PRO A 631 5.63 11.42 16.53
CA PRO A 631 4.61 12.14 15.78
C PRO A 631 3.67 12.82 16.75
N LYS A 632 3.02 13.92 16.35
CA LYS A 632 2.08 14.57 17.27
C LYS A 632 0.93 13.62 17.61
N PRO A 633 0.44 13.62 18.85
CA PRO A 633 -0.76 12.88 19.18
C PRO A 633 -1.90 13.42 18.32
N SER A 634 -2.54 12.55 17.54
CA SER A 634 -3.77 12.94 16.85
C SER A 634 -4.88 13.10 17.88
N THR A 635 -5.73 14.10 17.73
CA THR A 635 -7.01 14.15 18.44
C THR A 635 -8.07 13.68 17.45
N GLN A 636 -8.75 12.57 17.75
CA GLN A 636 -9.84 12.11 16.92
C GLN A 636 -11.02 13.04 17.16
N ILE A 637 -11.45 13.72 16.10
CA ILE A 637 -12.64 14.55 16.10
C ILE A 637 -13.69 13.75 15.35
N GLU A 638 -14.76 13.39 16.03
CA GLU A 638 -15.88 12.67 15.42
C GLU A 638 -17.20 13.30 15.86
N SER A 639 -18.20 13.22 14.97
CA SER A 639 -19.56 13.59 15.31
C SER A 639 -20.15 12.56 16.24
N LEU A 640 -20.57 12.97 17.44
CA LEU A 640 -21.29 12.11 18.35
C LEU A 640 -22.77 12.10 17.95
N ALA A 641 -23.30 10.92 17.59
CA ALA A 641 -24.70 10.78 17.16
C ALA A 641 -25.70 11.31 18.21
N GLU A 642 -25.36 11.17 19.49
CA GLU A 642 -26.13 11.68 20.64
C GLU A 642 -26.18 13.22 20.69
N ARG A 643 -25.34 13.92 19.92
CA ARG A 643 -25.22 15.37 19.86
C ARG A 643 -25.58 15.93 18.48
N SER A 644 -26.40 15.21 17.72
CA SER A 644 -26.86 15.63 16.38
C SER A 644 -27.61 16.97 16.40
N GLU A 645 -28.22 17.34 17.53
CA GLU A 645 -28.85 18.66 17.72
C GLU A 645 -27.88 19.85 17.59
N PHE A 646 -26.57 19.63 17.79
CA PHE A 646 -25.53 20.63 17.63
C PHE A 646 -24.88 20.60 16.24
N GLU A 647 -25.47 19.89 15.27
CA GLU A 647 -24.97 19.84 13.91
C GLU A 647 -24.97 21.24 13.28
N ILE A 648 -23.81 21.64 12.77
CA ILE A 648 -23.65 22.89 12.03
C ILE A 648 -23.66 22.53 10.54
N CYS A 649 -24.78 22.77 9.86
CA CYS A 649 -24.87 22.57 8.42
C CYS A 649 -24.47 23.85 7.68
N TRP A 650 -23.45 23.78 6.83
CA TRP A 650 -23.13 24.87 5.90
C TRP A 650 -24.01 24.81 4.65
N PRO A 651 -24.62 25.94 4.23
CA PRO A 651 -25.36 25.97 2.99
C PRO A 651 -24.39 25.72 1.83
N ASN A 652 -24.70 24.71 1.01
CA ASN A 652 -23.97 24.46 -0.22
C ASN A 652 -24.29 25.58 -1.22
N VAL A 653 -23.38 26.55 -1.36
CA VAL A 653 -23.54 27.67 -2.31
C VAL A 653 -23.25 27.16 -3.72
N LEU A 654 -24.29 26.68 -4.40
CA LEU A 654 -24.20 26.14 -5.76
C LEU A 654 -23.77 27.19 -6.80
N ARG A 655 -24.18 28.45 -6.59
CA ARG A 655 -23.89 29.57 -7.49
C ARG A 655 -24.16 30.90 -6.77
N VAL A 656 -23.28 31.88 -6.99
CA VAL A 656 -23.53 33.28 -6.62
C VAL A 656 -23.97 34.01 -7.88
N ASP A 657 -25.25 34.36 -7.94
CA ASP A 657 -25.79 35.18 -9.02
C ASP A 657 -25.61 36.66 -8.71
N VAL A 658 -24.66 37.28 -9.40
CA VAL A 658 -24.51 38.74 -9.39
C VAL A 658 -25.56 39.33 -10.32
N ILE A 659 -26.73 39.68 -9.76
CA ILE A 659 -27.75 40.44 -10.50
C ILE A 659 -27.26 41.88 -10.62
N VAL A 660 -26.61 42.22 -11.72
CA VAL A 660 -26.30 43.60 -12.06
C VAL A 660 -27.60 44.29 -12.43
N ARG A 661 -28.08 45.21 -11.58
CA ARG A 661 -29.18 46.13 -11.91
C ARG A 661 -28.55 47.47 -12.30
N PRO A 662 -28.23 47.72 -13.58
CA PRO A 662 -27.70 49.01 -13.99
C PRO A 662 -28.78 50.07 -13.79
N GLU A 663 -28.51 51.03 -12.89
CA GLU A 663 -29.38 52.17 -12.67
C GLU A 663 -28.87 53.33 -13.52
N LEU A 664 -29.57 53.62 -14.62
CA LEU A 664 -29.22 54.74 -15.49
C LEU A 664 -29.69 56.04 -14.83
N THR A 665 -28.76 56.75 -14.20
CA THR A 665 -29.00 58.09 -13.65
C THR A 665 -28.53 59.15 -14.64
N VAL A 666 -29.44 60.05 -15.02
CA VAL A 666 -29.17 61.18 -15.92
C VAL A 666 -29.02 62.45 -15.10
N ASP A 667 -27.88 63.12 -15.24
CA ASP A 667 -27.68 64.48 -14.75
C ASP A 667 -28.30 65.47 -15.75
N TRP A 668 -29.55 65.85 -15.50
CA TRP A 668 -30.32 66.75 -16.36
C TRP A 668 -29.66 68.12 -16.55
N SER A 669 -28.78 68.54 -15.64
CA SER A 669 -28.07 69.82 -15.76
C SER A 669 -26.97 69.80 -16.83
N LYS A 670 -26.49 68.59 -17.20
CA LYS A 670 -25.44 68.37 -18.20
C LYS A 670 -25.97 67.85 -19.53
N MET A 671 -27.27 67.57 -19.62
CA MET A 671 -27.91 67.20 -20.87
C MET A 671 -27.92 68.40 -21.83
N PRO A 672 -27.47 68.24 -23.08
CA PRO A 672 -27.60 69.29 -24.10
C PRO A 672 -29.07 69.68 -24.28
N LEU A 673 -29.34 70.97 -24.39
CA LEU A 673 -30.67 71.48 -24.68
C LEU A 673 -31.12 71.01 -26.06
N LEU A 674 -32.14 70.15 -26.10
CA LEU A 674 -32.77 69.70 -27.35
C LEU A 674 -33.53 70.88 -27.96
N LYS A 675 -32.97 71.48 -29.01
CA LYS A 675 -33.61 72.55 -29.75
C LYS A 675 -34.38 71.93 -30.91
N ILE A 676 -35.71 71.89 -30.80
CA ILE A 676 -36.59 71.37 -31.85
C ILE A 676 -36.85 72.51 -32.83
N ASP A 677 -36.34 72.38 -34.05
CA ASP A 677 -36.63 73.28 -35.17
C ASP A 677 -37.68 72.61 -36.09
N PRO A 678 -38.91 73.15 -36.18
CA PRO A 678 -39.96 72.62 -37.04
C PRO A 678 -39.59 72.56 -38.52
N ALA A 679 -38.61 73.36 -38.97
CA ALA A 679 -38.15 73.37 -40.36
C ALA A 679 -37.19 72.21 -40.72
N GLN A 680 -36.67 71.48 -39.71
CA GLN A 680 -35.73 70.37 -39.90
C GLN A 680 -36.25 69.04 -39.34
N VAL A 681 -37.57 68.89 -39.19
CA VAL A 681 -38.15 67.64 -38.71
C VAL A 681 -38.06 66.59 -39.82
N HIS A 682 -37.12 65.65 -39.64
CA HIS A 682 -37.01 64.48 -40.51
C HIS A 682 -38.28 63.62 -40.37
N VAL A 683 -38.96 63.37 -41.49
CA VAL A 683 -40.29 62.74 -41.55
C VAL A 683 -40.20 61.20 -41.45
N SER A 684 -39.02 60.61 -41.61
CA SER A 684 -38.79 59.17 -41.43
C SER A 684 -37.43 58.89 -40.81
N ALA A 685 -37.37 57.83 -40.01
CA ALA A 685 -36.15 57.30 -39.42
C ALA A 685 -36.14 55.78 -39.60
N ASP A 686 -35.12 55.26 -40.28
CA ASP A 686 -34.92 53.81 -40.44
C ASP A 686 -33.80 53.35 -39.49
N LEU A 687 -34.11 52.32 -38.70
CA LEU A 687 -33.18 51.71 -37.76
C LEU A 687 -32.32 50.66 -38.47
N ALA A 688 -30.99 50.85 -38.43
CA ALA A 688 -30.05 49.82 -38.83
C ALA A 688 -29.96 48.72 -37.75
N PRO A 689 -29.77 47.44 -38.12
CA PRO A 689 -29.56 46.37 -37.14
C PRO A 689 -28.26 46.63 -36.37
N ALA A 690 -28.34 46.53 -35.04
CA ALA A 690 -27.15 46.61 -34.18
C ALA A 690 -26.24 45.39 -34.45
N LEU A 691 -24.95 45.66 -34.69
CA LEU A 691 -23.89 44.65 -34.83
C LEU A 691 -23.55 43.99 -33.48
#